data_AF-A0A9W7XJV1-F1
#
_entry.id   AF-A0A9W7XJV1-F1
#
_cell.length_a   1.000
_cell.length_b   1.000
_cell.length_c   1.000
_cell.angle_alpha   90.00
_cell.angle_beta   90.00
_cell.angle_gamma   90.00
#
_symmetry.space_group_name_H-M   'P 1'
#
loop_
_entity.id
_entity.type
_entity.pdbx_description
1 polymer ?
#
loop_
_entity_poly.entity_id
_entity_poly.type
_entity_poly.pdbx_seq_one_letter_code
_entity_poly.pdbx_strand_id
1 'polypeptide(L)'
;MPAADNDLTELFIRSFKCTGDVPPALVGSSVTYLDGKAYVFGGRALHSGKLSNDVYVCELRNFVWRRIEAYSGSSNGNGNENINGNTATATATATATATATAFATNASELTAAPPSPRFFHSCTAFKHYLIVFGGMGLDADADGLGNGAPGVTSPLGNTPMHSSIQDDRQQQSFQMRTTKTLLGDISVFDTVAERWIASRALESMDADDGQPLAVPEGNMSPSPRYAHLSVLFGSRLLVVGGQDLDEQYVEELNVFDLRLGRWVLRSPFPRAVGLYRSFIASVPETGSTLLYSNYSFASVKRAMYSLSAPPECTLKEISEHISGAPPGLRFPRGHLIDPHTVVMTGTLISTENHSELSLWTLDARTMRWEPIACGAKFRAGSWNQSIVDPRTNTLVLFGDSRRDLTYDYQRRRLNYGEIRTVDLRALGYMRVPHPEPALEPVGSAVSAAVARAASSTLVRTGSVSSSGATPISPNQALVGGSSSDPSVEIGLQFLFFSQFSDAEIFGLDGTCVATANSGILRARWPAQAQVWLVADAAASANIGNNKAASIAAAAAAADENKKRVHRRTHRPESSLISGDYGVENDDAVAPADAGPKRYFIEASREVICMLLFFLYTGRIDPLSRFGLHAVGSEPAPAAAAAAGANDEMAVAGVLGDLLVAARKYSLNKLALRVVNLLRYKVTETTAPIIYEAALRADHHGLQARCVIALKDHIGTFRVDRKSTLYMISNASRACLIRYFPKLN
;
A
#
# COMPACT_ATOMS: atom_id res chain seq x y z
N MET A 1 28.10 22.82 -24.71
CA MET A 1 27.30 21.69 -24.17
C MET A 1 25.92 22.25 -23.85
N PRO A 2 24.84 21.88 -24.56
CA PRO A 2 23.51 22.26 -24.10
C PRO A 2 23.29 21.61 -22.74
N ALA A 3 22.82 22.40 -21.76
CA ALA A 3 22.58 21.94 -20.40
C ALA A 3 21.68 20.70 -20.46
N ALA A 4 22.16 19.57 -19.95
CA ALA A 4 21.30 18.43 -19.70
C ALA A 4 20.19 18.93 -18.76
N ASP A 5 18.98 19.05 -19.29
CA ASP A 5 17.80 19.26 -18.48
C ASP A 5 17.78 18.09 -17.51
N ASN A 6 18.06 18.33 -16.23
CA ASN A 6 18.28 17.26 -15.26
C ASN A 6 16.94 16.52 -15.09
N ASP A 7 16.84 15.35 -15.71
CA ASP A 7 15.65 14.50 -15.67
C ASP A 7 15.42 14.02 -14.23
N LEU A 8 14.65 14.79 -13.46
CA LEU A 8 14.32 14.51 -12.06
C LEU A 8 13.43 13.27 -11.89
N THR A 9 12.98 12.65 -12.99
CA THR A 9 12.09 11.49 -12.93
C THR A 9 12.75 10.27 -12.27
N GLU A 10 14.08 10.16 -12.29
CA GLU A 10 14.83 9.12 -11.57
C GLU A 10 14.60 9.13 -10.04
N LEU A 11 14.12 10.26 -9.49
CA LEU A 11 13.83 10.37 -8.06
C LEU A 11 12.58 9.59 -7.64
N PHE A 12 11.62 9.44 -8.55
CA PHE A 12 10.32 8.84 -8.25
C PHE A 12 9.96 7.72 -9.22
N ILE A 13 10.71 7.52 -10.30
CA ILE A 13 10.54 6.42 -11.25
C ILE A 13 11.74 5.47 -11.14
N ARG A 14 11.46 4.19 -10.92
CA ARG A 14 12.50 3.13 -10.89
C ARG A 14 12.07 1.95 -11.74
N SER A 15 13.03 1.30 -12.39
CA SER A 15 12.77 0.13 -13.24
C SER A 15 13.48 -1.10 -12.67
N PHE A 16 12.81 -2.25 -12.74
CA PHE A 16 13.25 -3.51 -12.17
C PHE A 16 13.00 -4.64 -13.16
N LYS A 17 13.93 -5.59 -13.24
CA LYS A 17 13.71 -6.85 -13.95
C LYS A 17 13.01 -7.84 -13.02
N CYS A 18 12.02 -8.54 -13.56
CA CYS A 18 11.36 -9.59 -12.84
C CYS A 18 12.11 -10.92 -12.98
N THR A 19 11.96 -11.80 -12.00
CA THR A 19 12.59 -13.13 -11.98
C THR A 19 11.58 -14.20 -11.57
N GLY A 20 11.98 -15.48 -11.57
CA GLY A 20 11.09 -16.61 -11.28
C GLY A 20 10.23 -17.03 -12.48
N ASP A 21 9.01 -17.48 -12.22
CA ASP A 21 8.05 -17.94 -13.25
C ASP A 21 7.34 -16.77 -13.92
N VAL A 22 8.11 -15.91 -14.61
CA VAL A 22 7.57 -14.74 -15.29
C VAL A 22 6.50 -15.17 -16.31
N PRO A 23 5.27 -14.61 -16.26
CA PRO A 23 4.24 -14.95 -17.23
C PRO A 23 4.72 -14.67 -18.67
N PRO A 24 4.35 -15.52 -19.64
CA PRO A 24 4.70 -15.27 -21.03
C PRO A 24 4.00 -13.99 -21.55
N ALA A 25 4.32 -13.58 -22.78
CA ALA A 25 3.57 -12.52 -23.43
C ALA A 25 2.12 -12.97 -23.70
N LEU A 26 1.17 -12.27 -23.10
CA LEU A 26 -0.26 -12.62 -23.11
C LEU A 26 -1.09 -11.55 -23.81
N VAL A 27 -2.28 -11.94 -24.26
CA VAL A 27 -3.33 -11.04 -24.76
C VAL A 27 -4.54 -11.17 -23.85
N GLY A 28 -5.07 -10.05 -23.37
CA GLY A 28 -6.32 -10.01 -22.62
C GLY A 28 -6.29 -10.71 -21.25
N SER A 29 -5.13 -10.93 -20.65
CA SER A 29 -5.01 -11.34 -19.24
C SER A 29 -5.36 -10.18 -18.31
N SER A 30 -5.83 -10.50 -17.10
CA SER A 30 -6.05 -9.52 -16.04
C SER A 30 -4.82 -9.34 -15.16
N VAL A 31 -4.70 -8.18 -14.52
CA VAL A 31 -3.72 -7.94 -13.44
C VAL A 31 -4.47 -7.32 -12.27
N THR A 32 -4.33 -7.92 -11.08
CA THR A 32 -5.06 -7.49 -9.88
C THR A 32 -4.10 -7.39 -8.71
N TYR A 33 -4.09 -6.25 -8.02
CA TYR A 33 -3.36 -6.09 -6.76
C TYR A 33 -4.14 -6.73 -5.61
N LEU A 34 -3.43 -7.46 -4.74
CA LEU A 34 -3.96 -7.88 -3.45
C LEU A 34 -2.81 -8.14 -2.46
N ASP A 35 -2.89 -7.51 -1.28
CA ASP A 35 -1.97 -7.65 -0.14
C ASP A 35 -0.47 -7.68 -0.49
N GLY A 36 -0.02 -6.65 -1.21
CA GLY A 36 1.39 -6.52 -1.59
C GLY A 36 1.85 -7.42 -2.73
N LYS A 37 0.91 -8.11 -3.38
CA LYS A 37 1.17 -9.00 -4.52
C LYS A 37 0.39 -8.55 -5.74
N ALA A 38 0.91 -8.88 -6.92
CA ALA A 38 0.19 -8.75 -8.18
C ALA A 38 -0.18 -10.14 -8.71
N TYR A 39 -1.47 -10.34 -8.99
CA TYR A 39 -1.98 -11.58 -9.57
C TYR A 39 -2.28 -11.38 -11.04
N VAL A 40 -1.79 -12.28 -11.88
CA VAL A 40 -2.12 -12.37 -13.31
C VAL A 40 -2.92 -13.62 -13.54
N PHE A 41 -4.09 -13.50 -14.17
CA PHE A 41 -4.94 -14.63 -14.49
C PHE A 41 -5.27 -14.69 -15.99
N GLY A 42 -5.23 -15.91 -16.51
CA GLY A 42 -5.64 -16.28 -17.86
C GLY A 42 -4.90 -15.55 -18.97
N GLY A 43 -5.61 -15.25 -20.06
CA GLY A 43 -5.08 -14.64 -21.27
C GLY A 43 -4.77 -15.66 -22.36
N ARG A 44 -4.47 -15.15 -23.56
CA ARG A 44 -4.04 -15.95 -24.71
C ARG A 44 -2.55 -15.74 -24.96
N ALA A 45 -1.76 -16.80 -24.93
CA ALA A 45 -0.33 -16.74 -25.21
C ALA A 45 -0.08 -16.32 -26.67
N LEU A 46 0.74 -15.29 -26.87
CA LEU A 46 0.94 -14.72 -28.22
C LEU A 46 1.65 -15.68 -29.18
N HIS A 47 2.57 -16.50 -28.67
CA HIS A 47 3.38 -17.41 -29.49
C HIS A 47 2.61 -18.69 -29.87
N SER A 48 1.92 -19.32 -28.91
CA SER A 48 1.22 -20.58 -29.13
C SER A 48 -0.26 -20.41 -29.49
N GLY A 49 -0.83 -19.22 -29.28
CA GLY A 49 -2.27 -18.99 -29.41
C GLY A 49 -3.13 -19.68 -28.34
N LYS A 50 -2.52 -20.45 -27.43
CA LYS A 50 -3.20 -21.22 -26.38
C LYS A 50 -3.82 -20.28 -25.34
N LEU A 51 -5.08 -20.50 -25.00
CA LEU A 51 -5.72 -19.83 -23.86
C LEU A 51 -5.23 -20.49 -22.57
N SER A 52 -5.09 -19.67 -21.53
CA SER A 52 -4.68 -20.09 -20.20
C SER A 52 -5.78 -19.80 -19.17
N ASN A 53 -5.83 -20.63 -18.12
CA ASN A 53 -6.49 -20.38 -16.84
C ASN A 53 -5.47 -20.40 -15.68
N ASP A 54 -4.19 -20.20 -15.99
CA ASP A 54 -3.13 -20.15 -15.01
C ASP A 54 -3.24 -18.89 -14.14
N VAL A 55 -2.86 -19.02 -12.88
CA VAL A 55 -2.70 -17.91 -11.95
C VAL A 55 -1.22 -17.74 -11.67
N TYR A 56 -0.70 -16.55 -11.93
CA TYR A 56 0.66 -16.15 -11.55
C TYR A 56 0.59 -15.11 -10.45
N VAL A 57 1.54 -15.15 -9.52
CA VAL A 57 1.64 -14.17 -8.43
C VAL A 57 3.04 -13.57 -8.41
N CYS A 58 3.12 -12.24 -8.35
CA CYS A 58 4.35 -11.47 -8.16
C CYS A 58 4.40 -10.86 -6.77
N GLU A 59 5.48 -11.13 -6.04
CA GLU A 59 5.77 -10.45 -4.77
C GLU A 59 6.33 -9.04 -5.06
N LEU A 60 5.58 -7.97 -4.77
CA LEU A 60 5.98 -6.60 -5.15
C LEU A 60 7.16 -6.06 -4.35
N ARG A 61 7.56 -6.74 -3.26
CA ARG A 61 8.74 -6.37 -2.47
C ARG A 61 10.07 -6.69 -3.17
N ASN A 62 10.08 -7.69 -4.04
CA ASN A 62 11.30 -8.22 -4.66
C ASN A 62 11.13 -8.56 -6.16
N PHE A 63 9.93 -8.38 -6.71
CA PHE A 63 9.61 -8.58 -8.13
C PHE A 63 9.87 -10.01 -8.63
N VAL A 64 9.60 -10.99 -7.76
CA VAL A 64 9.71 -12.43 -8.08
C VAL A 64 8.32 -12.97 -8.41
N TRP A 65 8.20 -13.61 -9.57
CA TRP A 65 6.99 -14.33 -9.99
C TRP A 65 7.04 -15.80 -9.59
N ARG A 66 5.87 -16.35 -9.31
CA ARG A 66 5.62 -17.78 -9.17
C ARG A 66 4.32 -18.12 -9.89
N ARG A 67 4.29 -19.25 -10.59
CA ARG A 67 3.03 -19.82 -11.10
C ARG A 67 2.40 -20.63 -9.98
N ILE A 68 1.12 -20.38 -9.70
CA ILE A 68 0.36 -21.17 -8.74
C ILE A 68 -0.06 -22.47 -9.40
N GLU A 69 0.34 -23.60 -8.82
CA GLU A 69 -0.14 -24.92 -9.21
C GLU A 69 -1.53 -25.13 -8.62
N ALA A 70 -2.58 -24.99 -9.44
CA ALA A 70 -3.94 -25.21 -8.98
C ALA A 70 -4.09 -26.68 -8.54
N TYR A 71 -4.54 -26.91 -7.30
CA TYR A 71 -4.80 -28.24 -6.77
C TYR A 71 -5.82 -28.97 -7.65
N SER A 72 -5.36 -29.93 -8.45
CA SER A 72 -6.23 -30.83 -9.22
C SER A 72 -6.69 -31.95 -8.30
N GLY A 73 -7.93 -31.88 -7.82
CA GLY A 73 -8.56 -32.93 -7.01
C GLY A 73 -8.86 -34.23 -7.79
N SER A 74 -7.91 -34.80 -8.52
CA SER A 74 -8.05 -36.11 -9.16
C SER A 74 -7.18 -37.15 -8.48
N SER A 75 -7.77 -37.86 -7.52
CA SER A 75 -7.34 -39.20 -7.12
C SER A 75 -7.65 -40.18 -8.26
N ASN A 76 -6.78 -40.26 -9.27
CA ASN A 76 -6.77 -41.39 -10.21
C ASN A 76 -5.99 -42.55 -9.58
N GLY A 77 -6.62 -43.25 -8.63
CA GLY A 77 -6.15 -44.52 -8.12
C GLY A 77 -6.50 -45.67 -9.07
N ASN A 78 -5.83 -45.73 -10.23
CA ASN A 78 -5.77 -46.95 -11.04
C ASN A 78 -4.35 -47.53 -10.92
N GLY A 79 -4.06 -48.08 -9.74
CA GLY A 79 -2.91 -48.92 -9.47
C GLY A 79 -3.43 -50.26 -8.98
N ASN A 80 -3.55 -51.23 -9.90
CA ASN A 80 -3.61 -52.64 -9.57
C ASN A 80 -2.29 -53.01 -8.90
N GLU A 81 -2.21 -52.93 -7.57
CA GLU A 81 -1.16 -53.58 -6.80
C GLU A 81 -1.74 -54.67 -5.92
N ASN A 82 -1.28 -55.87 -6.23
CA ASN A 82 -1.66 -57.16 -5.73
C ASN A 82 -1.07 -57.32 -4.31
N ILE A 83 -1.86 -57.11 -3.26
CA ILE A 83 -1.40 -57.29 -1.88
C ILE A 83 -1.56 -58.76 -1.48
N ASN A 84 -0.47 -59.53 -1.66
CA ASN A 84 -0.28 -60.79 -0.98
C ASN A 84 0.37 -60.53 0.39
N GLY A 85 -0.35 -60.94 1.44
CA GLY A 85 0.16 -61.51 2.68
C GLY A 85 1.18 -60.71 3.51
N ASN A 86 0.73 -60.12 4.62
CA ASN A 86 1.09 -60.70 5.92
C ASN A 86 0.23 -60.16 7.06
N THR A 87 -0.35 -61.11 7.77
CA THR A 87 -0.99 -60.98 9.07
C THR A 87 0.02 -60.60 10.16
N ALA A 88 -0.26 -59.52 10.88
CA ALA A 88 0.16 -59.35 12.26
C ALA A 88 -0.96 -58.64 13.04
N THR A 89 -1.66 -59.43 13.82
CA THR A 89 -2.66 -59.07 14.81
C THR A 89 -2.07 -58.19 15.91
N ALA A 90 -2.68 -57.02 16.13
CA ALA A 90 -2.64 -56.34 17.42
C ALA A 90 -4.01 -55.68 17.67
N THR A 91 -4.84 -56.40 18.42
CA THR A 91 -6.05 -55.90 19.08
C THR A 91 -5.70 -54.83 20.10
N ALA A 92 -6.23 -53.61 19.95
CA ALA A 92 -6.45 -52.68 21.05
C ALA A 92 -7.58 -51.70 20.70
N THR A 93 -8.77 -52.05 21.19
CA THR A 93 -9.75 -51.17 21.86
C THR A 93 -10.19 -49.88 21.16
N ALA A 94 -11.40 -49.96 20.59
CA ALA A 94 -12.20 -48.82 20.18
C ALA A 94 -12.55 -47.92 21.38
N THR A 95 -12.16 -46.65 21.32
CA THR A 95 -12.94 -45.56 21.91
C THR A 95 -12.66 -44.26 21.16
N ALA A 96 -13.73 -43.54 20.81
CA ALA A 96 -13.78 -42.19 20.24
C ALA A 96 -13.45 -42.03 18.73
N THR A 97 -14.42 -42.32 17.86
CA THR A 97 -14.50 -41.64 16.55
C THR A 97 -15.95 -41.57 16.05
N ALA A 98 -16.69 -40.55 16.50
CA ALA A 98 -17.97 -40.16 15.90
C ALA A 98 -18.08 -38.63 15.67
N THR A 99 -16.96 -37.90 15.76
CA THR A 99 -16.89 -36.45 15.52
C THR A 99 -15.92 -36.06 14.40
N ALA A 100 -15.21 -37.02 13.80
CA ALA A 100 -14.29 -36.77 12.68
C ALA A 100 -14.93 -36.94 11.29
N THR A 101 -16.09 -37.60 11.20
CA THR A 101 -16.78 -37.85 9.92
C THR A 101 -17.73 -36.73 9.47
N ALA A 102 -18.03 -35.75 10.34
CA ALA A 102 -18.88 -34.60 10.00
C ALA A 102 -18.09 -33.33 9.60
N PHE A 103 -16.79 -33.24 9.92
CA PHE A 103 -15.94 -32.11 9.51
C PHE A 103 -15.29 -32.32 8.13
N ALA A 104 -15.08 -33.59 7.72
CA ALA A 104 -14.50 -33.90 6.41
C ALA A 104 -15.50 -33.70 5.25
N THR A 105 -16.82 -33.77 5.50
CA THR A 105 -17.85 -33.64 4.48
C THR A 105 -18.09 -32.19 4.03
N ASN A 106 -17.80 -31.18 4.87
CA ASN A 106 -18.01 -29.77 4.51
C ASN A 106 -16.85 -29.15 3.74
N ALA A 107 -15.62 -29.68 3.87
CA ALA A 107 -14.44 -29.13 3.18
C ALA A 107 -14.38 -29.46 1.68
N SER A 108 -14.97 -30.60 1.28
CA SER A 108 -15.08 -31.04 -0.13
C SER A 108 -16.12 -30.26 -0.92
N GLU A 109 -17.09 -29.64 -0.25
CA GLU A 109 -18.24 -28.99 -0.90
C GLU A 109 -17.96 -27.54 -1.33
N LEU A 110 -16.89 -26.93 -0.84
CA LEU A 110 -16.53 -25.53 -1.10
C LEU A 110 -15.44 -25.38 -2.17
N THR A 111 -14.78 -26.46 -2.57
CA THR A 111 -13.80 -26.47 -3.65
C THR A 111 -14.48 -26.44 -5.02
N ALA A 112 -13.97 -25.64 -5.95
CA ALA A 112 -14.43 -25.59 -7.32
C ALA A 112 -13.34 -26.05 -8.29
N ALA A 113 -13.73 -26.54 -9.46
CA ALA A 113 -12.80 -26.76 -10.54
C ALA A 113 -12.23 -25.41 -11.04
N PRO A 114 -10.99 -25.39 -11.55
CA PRO A 114 -10.49 -24.22 -12.25
C PRO A 114 -11.42 -23.79 -13.38
N PRO A 115 -11.63 -22.49 -13.61
CA PRO A 115 -12.48 -22.02 -14.68
C PRO A 115 -11.88 -22.35 -16.04
N SER A 116 -12.74 -22.31 -17.06
CA SER A 116 -12.30 -22.46 -18.45
C SER A 116 -11.24 -21.41 -18.81
N PRO A 117 -10.19 -21.80 -19.57
CA PRO A 117 -9.19 -20.87 -20.11
C PRO A 117 -9.84 -19.73 -20.89
N ARG A 118 -9.41 -18.49 -20.62
CA ARG A 118 -10.12 -17.30 -21.10
C ARG A 118 -9.27 -16.07 -21.22
N PHE A 119 -9.70 -15.11 -22.04
CA PHE A 119 -9.08 -13.78 -22.19
C PHE A 119 -10.14 -12.69 -22.32
N PHE A 120 -9.76 -11.43 -22.08
CA PHE A 120 -10.67 -10.26 -21.99
C PHE A 120 -11.78 -10.39 -20.94
N HIS A 121 -11.50 -11.12 -19.86
CA HIS A 121 -12.32 -11.17 -18.65
C HIS A 121 -11.96 -9.99 -17.72
N SER A 122 -12.78 -9.78 -16.68
CA SER A 122 -12.41 -8.91 -15.56
C SER A 122 -11.96 -9.74 -14.35
N CYS A 123 -11.06 -9.19 -13.54
CA CYS A 123 -10.65 -9.78 -12.26
C CYS A 123 -10.56 -8.67 -11.21
N THR A 124 -11.25 -8.84 -10.09
CA THR A 124 -11.36 -7.84 -9.02
C THR A 124 -11.07 -8.47 -7.67
N ALA A 125 -10.25 -7.82 -6.85
CA ALA A 125 -9.92 -8.31 -5.51
C ALA A 125 -11.00 -7.92 -4.49
N PHE A 126 -11.45 -8.88 -3.68
CA PHE A 126 -12.38 -8.67 -2.56
C PHE A 126 -11.91 -9.46 -1.34
N LYS A 127 -11.67 -8.79 -0.20
CA LYS A 127 -11.00 -9.40 0.96
C LYS A 127 -9.70 -10.10 0.51
N HIS A 128 -9.58 -11.42 0.68
CA HIS A 128 -8.45 -12.23 0.22
C HIS A 128 -8.78 -13.08 -1.02
N TYR A 129 -9.83 -12.71 -1.77
CA TYR A 129 -10.31 -13.42 -2.94
C TYR A 129 -10.07 -12.64 -4.23
N LEU A 130 -9.85 -13.36 -5.33
CA LEU A 130 -9.96 -12.82 -6.69
C LEU A 130 -11.28 -13.27 -7.30
N ILE A 131 -12.04 -12.30 -7.82
CA ILE A 131 -13.33 -12.52 -8.45
C ILE A 131 -13.19 -12.31 -9.95
N VAL A 132 -13.36 -13.38 -10.72
CA VAL A 132 -13.27 -13.40 -12.18
C VAL A 132 -14.68 -13.40 -12.77
N PHE A 133 -14.93 -12.55 -13.76
CA PHE A 133 -16.18 -12.54 -14.51
C PHE A 133 -15.94 -12.47 -16.02
N GLY A 134 -16.69 -13.29 -16.75
CA GLY A 134 -16.83 -13.22 -18.21
C GLY A 134 -15.58 -13.57 -19.00
N GLY A 135 -15.46 -13.01 -20.20
CA GLY A 135 -14.36 -13.21 -21.14
C GLY A 135 -14.72 -14.11 -22.33
N MET A 136 -13.73 -14.38 -23.18
CA MET A 136 -13.84 -15.28 -24.33
C MET A 136 -13.07 -16.58 -24.09
N GLY A 137 -13.70 -17.70 -24.43
CA GLY A 137 -13.10 -19.03 -24.55
C GLY A 137 -12.85 -19.44 -26.01
N LEU A 138 -12.31 -20.64 -26.20
CA LEU A 138 -12.24 -21.32 -27.50
C LEU A 138 -12.74 -22.76 -27.31
N ASP A 139 -13.72 -23.15 -28.10
CA ASP A 139 -14.17 -24.53 -28.21
C ASP A 139 -13.50 -25.16 -29.44
N ALA A 140 -13.05 -26.41 -29.30
CA ALA A 140 -12.70 -27.22 -30.45
C ALA A 140 -14.00 -27.81 -31.00
N ASP A 141 -14.34 -27.58 -32.27
CA ASP A 141 -15.51 -28.19 -32.89
C ASP A 141 -15.47 -29.72 -32.68
N ALA A 142 -16.42 -30.25 -31.93
CA ALA A 142 -16.64 -31.68 -31.81
C ALA A 142 -17.29 -32.17 -33.11
N ASP A 143 -16.47 -32.83 -33.94
CA ASP A 143 -16.80 -33.71 -35.07
C ASP A 143 -18.02 -33.37 -35.96
N GLY A 144 -17.70 -33.11 -37.23
CA GLY A 144 -18.65 -33.21 -38.32
C GLY A 144 -19.14 -34.64 -38.52
N LEU A 145 -20.28 -34.98 -37.93
CA LEU A 145 -21.18 -36.05 -38.37
C LEU A 145 -22.63 -35.67 -38.00
N GLY A 146 -23.39 -35.11 -38.96
CA GLY A 146 -24.81 -34.84 -38.76
C GLY A 146 -25.50 -34.08 -39.90
N ASN A 147 -25.89 -34.82 -40.94
CA ASN A 147 -27.00 -34.63 -41.91
C ASN A 147 -27.41 -33.21 -42.38
N GLY A 148 -27.35 -33.03 -43.71
CA GLY A 148 -27.59 -31.75 -44.38
C GLY A 148 -29.04 -31.39 -44.71
N ALA A 149 -29.19 -30.15 -45.18
CA ALA A 149 -30.19 -29.68 -46.15
C ALA A 149 -29.67 -28.38 -46.81
N PRO A 150 -30.04 -28.08 -48.08
CA PRO A 150 -29.31 -27.11 -48.91
C PRO A 150 -29.98 -25.72 -49.02
N GLY A 151 -29.13 -24.68 -49.07
CA GLY A 151 -29.24 -23.55 -50.00
C GLY A 151 -30.17 -22.38 -49.67
N VAL A 152 -29.58 -21.20 -49.43
CA VAL A 152 -29.98 -19.92 -50.07
C VAL A 152 -28.72 -19.04 -50.25
N THR A 153 -28.57 -18.47 -51.44
CA THR A 153 -27.43 -17.69 -51.95
C THR A 153 -27.62 -16.17 -51.87
N SER A 154 -26.53 -15.45 -51.55
CA SER A 154 -26.13 -14.07 -51.98
C SER A 154 -26.80 -12.82 -51.33
N PRO A 155 -26.22 -11.59 -51.47
CA PRO A 155 -24.81 -11.15 -51.38
C PRO A 155 -24.55 -9.81 -50.62
N LEU A 156 -23.27 -9.56 -50.27
CA LEU A 156 -22.52 -8.28 -50.08
C LEU A 156 -23.14 -7.00 -49.45
N GLY A 157 -22.42 -6.46 -48.43
CA GLY A 157 -22.02 -5.04 -48.38
C GLY A 157 -22.27 -4.26 -47.08
N ASN A 158 -21.24 -4.10 -46.21
CA ASN A 158 -20.63 -2.80 -45.81
C ASN A 158 -19.78 -2.85 -44.51
N THR A 159 -18.46 -2.75 -44.74
CA THR A 159 -17.33 -2.22 -43.91
C THR A 159 -17.43 -2.04 -42.38
N PRO A 160 -16.54 -2.72 -41.63
CA PRO A 160 -15.90 -2.22 -40.42
C PRO A 160 -14.44 -1.77 -40.66
N MET A 161 -14.01 -0.77 -39.90
CA MET A 161 -12.73 -0.06 -40.02
C MET A 161 -11.51 -0.93 -39.59
N HIS A 162 -10.57 -1.02 -40.53
CA HIS A 162 -9.14 -1.32 -40.41
C HIS A 162 -8.70 -2.71 -39.94
N SER A 163 -8.78 -3.66 -40.86
CA SER A 163 -7.85 -4.78 -41.00
C SER A 163 -6.44 -4.30 -41.37
N SER A 164 -5.41 -4.86 -40.74
CA SER A 164 -4.12 -5.07 -41.40
C SER A 164 -3.50 -6.36 -40.87
N ILE A 165 -3.63 -7.41 -41.68
CA ILE A 165 -2.61 -8.41 -42.03
C ILE A 165 -3.14 -9.07 -43.32
N GLN A 166 -2.61 -8.63 -44.45
CA GLN A 166 -2.42 -9.51 -45.60
C GLN A 166 -1.15 -10.30 -45.29
N ASP A 167 -1.28 -11.58 -44.98
CA ASP A 167 -0.17 -12.54 -45.08
C ASP A 167 -0.46 -13.41 -46.29
N ASP A 168 0.24 -13.10 -47.38
CA ASP A 168 0.30 -13.92 -48.58
C ASP A 168 1.53 -14.83 -48.45
N ARG A 169 1.30 -16.12 -48.19
CA ARG A 169 1.87 -17.30 -48.89
C ARG A 169 2.03 -18.54 -48.00
N GLN A 170 1.21 -19.53 -48.35
CA GLN A 170 1.52 -20.96 -48.43
C GLN A 170 2.13 -21.63 -47.19
N GLN A 171 1.27 -22.14 -46.31
CA GLN A 171 1.46 -23.43 -45.67
C GLN A 171 0.09 -24.08 -45.44
N GLN A 172 -0.23 -25.08 -46.26
CA GLN A 172 -1.30 -26.04 -45.99
C GLN A 172 -0.99 -26.74 -44.67
N SER A 173 -1.68 -26.35 -43.60
CA SER A 173 -1.80 -27.16 -42.39
C SER A 173 -3.27 -27.26 -42.04
N PHE A 174 -3.72 -28.47 -41.71
CA PHE A 174 -5.06 -28.79 -41.24
C PHE A 174 -5.40 -27.92 -40.01
N GLN A 175 -6.01 -26.75 -40.22
CA GLN A 175 -6.51 -25.92 -39.13
C GLN A 175 -7.88 -26.45 -38.71
N MET A 176 -7.93 -27.17 -37.59
CA MET A 176 -9.16 -27.33 -36.81
C MET A 176 -9.78 -25.94 -36.62
N ARG A 177 -11.03 -25.76 -37.05
CA ARG A 177 -11.76 -24.52 -36.79
C ARG A 177 -12.04 -24.46 -35.29
N THR A 178 -11.39 -23.52 -34.61
CA THR A 178 -11.69 -23.21 -33.21
C THR A 178 -12.78 -22.15 -33.16
N THR A 179 -13.91 -22.46 -32.55
CA THR A 179 -15.05 -21.55 -32.42
C THR A 179 -14.92 -20.73 -31.14
N LYS A 180 -15.07 -19.40 -31.23
CA LYS A 180 -15.01 -18.53 -30.05
C LYS A 180 -16.31 -18.66 -29.25
N THR A 181 -16.19 -18.72 -27.93
CA THR A 181 -17.34 -18.72 -27.01
C THR A 181 -17.27 -17.58 -26.02
N LEU A 182 -18.43 -17.06 -25.62
CA LEU A 182 -18.53 -16.07 -24.54
C LEU A 182 -18.80 -16.76 -23.22
N LEU A 183 -18.19 -16.21 -22.19
CA LEU A 183 -18.32 -16.68 -20.82
C LEU A 183 -19.09 -15.62 -20.03
N GLY A 184 -19.94 -16.09 -19.11
CA GLY A 184 -20.76 -15.24 -18.23
C GLY A 184 -20.79 -15.78 -16.80
N ASP A 185 -19.89 -16.70 -16.47
CA ASP A 185 -19.72 -17.30 -15.15
C ASP A 185 -18.91 -16.39 -14.22
N ILE A 186 -19.11 -16.60 -12.92
CA ILE A 186 -18.30 -16.04 -11.84
C ILE A 186 -17.38 -17.15 -11.32
N SER A 187 -16.09 -16.86 -11.21
CA SER A 187 -15.11 -17.77 -10.61
C SER A 187 -14.41 -17.08 -9.45
N VAL A 188 -14.22 -17.80 -8.35
CA VAL A 188 -13.63 -17.25 -7.12
C VAL A 188 -12.37 -18.02 -6.79
N PHE A 189 -11.27 -17.29 -6.63
CA PHE A 189 -9.98 -17.85 -6.23
C PHE A 189 -9.59 -17.34 -4.84
N ASP A 190 -9.39 -18.26 -3.91
CA ASP A 190 -8.87 -17.99 -2.57
C ASP A 190 -7.35 -17.85 -2.64
N THR A 191 -6.82 -16.67 -2.31
CA THR A 191 -5.38 -16.41 -2.37
C THR A 191 -4.61 -16.88 -1.15
N VAL A 192 -5.29 -17.21 -0.06
CA VAL A 192 -4.67 -17.81 1.14
C VAL A 192 -4.53 -19.31 0.95
N ALA A 193 -5.60 -19.97 0.50
CA ALA A 193 -5.59 -21.40 0.23
C ALA A 193 -5.06 -21.78 -1.17
N GLU A 194 -4.80 -20.78 -2.02
CA GLU A 194 -4.32 -20.91 -3.40
C GLU A 194 -5.15 -21.89 -4.26
N ARG A 195 -6.49 -21.79 -4.16
CA ARG A 195 -7.41 -22.68 -4.87
C ARG A 195 -8.71 -22.00 -5.29
N TRP A 196 -9.35 -22.58 -6.30
CA TRP A 196 -10.68 -22.18 -6.74
C TRP A 196 -11.74 -22.70 -5.76
N ILE A 197 -12.69 -21.85 -5.43
CA ILE A 197 -13.80 -22.15 -4.53
C ILE A 197 -15.14 -21.81 -5.17
N ALA A 198 -16.21 -22.45 -4.69
CA ALA A 198 -17.55 -22.14 -5.13
C ALA A 198 -17.95 -20.72 -4.70
N SER A 199 -18.72 -19.98 -5.52
CA SER A 199 -19.15 -18.61 -5.17
C SER A 199 -19.97 -18.54 -3.88
N ARG A 200 -20.72 -19.61 -3.56
CA ARG A 200 -21.44 -19.76 -2.29
C ARG A 200 -20.52 -19.77 -1.05
N ALA A 201 -19.24 -20.04 -1.22
CA ALA A 201 -18.26 -19.97 -0.13
C ALA A 201 -18.05 -18.54 0.38
N LEU A 202 -18.48 -17.52 -0.37
CA LEU A 202 -18.48 -16.14 0.08
C LEU A 202 -19.66 -15.81 1.02
N GLU A 203 -20.69 -16.66 1.05
CA GLU A 203 -21.83 -16.54 1.95
C GLU A 203 -21.36 -16.78 3.39
N SER A 204 -21.70 -15.87 4.32
CA SER A 204 -21.38 -15.89 5.78
C SER A 204 -20.17 -15.09 6.31
N MET A 205 -19.54 -14.20 5.54
CA MET A 205 -18.43 -13.38 6.07
C MET A 205 -18.83 -11.92 6.41
N ASP A 206 -19.17 -11.71 7.69
CA ASP A 206 -19.44 -10.44 8.40
C ASP A 206 -20.79 -9.75 8.07
N ALA A 207 -21.65 -9.67 9.08
CA ALA A 207 -23.02 -9.13 9.01
C ALA A 207 -23.14 -7.61 9.25
N ASP A 208 -22.03 -6.85 9.23
CA ASP A 208 -21.99 -5.51 9.83
C ASP A 208 -22.08 -4.32 8.85
N ASP A 209 -22.31 -4.54 7.55
CA ASP A 209 -22.50 -3.42 6.60
C ASP A 209 -23.67 -3.65 5.64
N GLY A 210 -24.80 -2.99 5.94
CA GLY A 210 -25.94 -2.78 5.04
C GLY A 210 -26.93 -3.95 4.89
N GLN A 211 -28.23 -3.62 4.97
CA GLN A 211 -29.31 -4.58 4.71
C GLN A 211 -29.14 -5.26 3.33
N PRO A 212 -29.43 -6.57 3.24
CA PRO A 212 -29.52 -7.25 1.94
C PRO A 212 -30.51 -6.50 1.05
N LEU A 213 -30.15 -6.25 -0.22
CA LEU A 213 -31.15 -5.76 -1.17
C LEU A 213 -32.24 -6.82 -1.32
N ALA A 214 -33.50 -6.40 -1.26
CA ALA A 214 -34.60 -7.23 -1.72
C ALA A 214 -34.32 -7.61 -3.18
N VAL A 215 -34.23 -8.92 -3.46
CA VAL A 215 -33.96 -9.40 -4.82
C VAL A 215 -35.28 -9.33 -5.59
N PRO A 216 -35.35 -8.56 -6.69
CA PRO A 216 -36.54 -8.55 -7.54
C PRO A 216 -36.79 -9.92 -8.15
N GLU A 217 -38.06 -10.28 -8.38
CA GLU A 217 -38.42 -11.49 -9.13
C GLU A 217 -37.96 -11.34 -10.59
N GLY A 218 -37.01 -12.18 -11.05
CA GLY A 218 -36.53 -12.19 -12.43
C GLY A 218 -35.12 -12.77 -12.62
N ASN A 219 -34.73 -13.01 -13.87
CA ASN A 219 -33.37 -13.48 -14.18
C ASN A 219 -32.37 -12.31 -14.08
N MET A 220 -31.62 -12.28 -12.97
CA MET A 220 -30.59 -11.28 -12.71
C MET A 220 -29.23 -11.62 -13.36
N SER A 221 -29.11 -12.78 -14.00
CA SER A 221 -27.85 -13.20 -14.62
C SER A 221 -27.48 -12.29 -15.79
N PRO A 222 -26.22 -11.84 -15.88
CA PRO A 222 -25.74 -10.99 -16.96
C PRO A 222 -25.67 -11.75 -18.27
N SER A 223 -25.80 -11.02 -19.39
CA SER A 223 -25.40 -11.55 -20.69
C SER A 223 -23.89 -11.87 -20.72
N PRO A 224 -23.46 -13.04 -21.23
CA PRO A 224 -22.05 -13.36 -21.46
C PRO A 224 -21.36 -12.30 -22.33
N ARG A 225 -20.12 -11.93 -22.00
CA ARG A 225 -19.44 -10.79 -22.65
C ARG A 225 -17.93 -10.80 -22.41
N TYR A 226 -17.21 -10.00 -23.19
CA TYR A 226 -15.80 -9.69 -22.94
C TYR A 226 -15.53 -8.19 -22.97
N ALA A 227 -14.34 -7.79 -22.51
CA ALA A 227 -13.88 -6.40 -22.49
C ALA A 227 -14.87 -5.42 -21.82
N HIS A 228 -15.62 -5.90 -20.83
CA HIS A 228 -16.43 -5.08 -19.93
C HIS A 228 -15.57 -4.41 -18.86
N LEU A 229 -16.19 -3.52 -18.10
CA LEU A 229 -15.60 -2.88 -16.93
C LEU A 229 -16.14 -3.55 -15.66
N SER A 230 -15.31 -3.61 -14.61
CA SER A 230 -15.76 -4.03 -13.28
C SER A 230 -15.12 -3.22 -12.17
N VAL A 231 -15.85 -3.03 -11.07
CA VAL A 231 -15.37 -2.35 -9.86
C VAL A 231 -16.16 -2.78 -8.64
N LEU A 232 -15.53 -2.70 -7.46
CA LEU A 232 -16.24 -2.86 -6.19
C LEU A 232 -16.84 -1.55 -5.72
N PHE A 233 -18.06 -1.63 -5.22
CA PHE A 233 -18.65 -0.64 -4.34
C PHE A 233 -19.07 -1.35 -3.05
N GLY A 234 -18.29 -1.19 -1.98
CA GLY A 234 -18.43 -2.01 -0.76
C GLY A 234 -18.24 -3.50 -1.07
N SER A 235 -19.24 -4.31 -0.72
CA SER A 235 -19.28 -5.76 -0.98
C SER A 235 -19.98 -6.14 -2.30
N ARG A 236 -20.24 -5.16 -3.18
CA ARG A 236 -20.95 -5.39 -4.44
C ARG A 236 -20.01 -5.18 -5.62
N LEU A 237 -19.95 -6.17 -6.51
CA LEU A 237 -19.24 -6.09 -7.77
C LEU A 237 -20.18 -5.54 -8.83
N LEU A 238 -19.84 -4.36 -9.36
CA LEU A 238 -20.52 -3.76 -10.49
C LEU A 238 -19.82 -4.21 -11.78
N VAL A 239 -20.61 -4.60 -12.78
CA VAL A 239 -20.15 -4.96 -14.13
C VAL A 239 -20.91 -4.13 -15.15
N VAL A 240 -20.20 -3.46 -16.05
CA VAL A 240 -20.78 -2.51 -17.01
C VAL A 240 -20.23 -2.70 -18.40
N GLY A 241 -21.12 -2.68 -19.39
CA GLY A 241 -20.73 -2.64 -20.80
C GLY A 241 -20.08 -3.94 -21.26
N GLY A 242 -19.12 -3.83 -22.17
CA GLY A 242 -18.45 -4.96 -22.83
C GLY A 242 -19.00 -5.21 -24.23
N GLN A 243 -18.59 -6.32 -24.83
CA GLN A 243 -18.99 -6.71 -26.18
C GLN A 243 -19.40 -8.19 -26.26
N ASP A 244 -20.26 -8.49 -27.23
CA ASP A 244 -20.61 -9.84 -27.66
C ASP A 244 -19.71 -10.33 -28.82
N LEU A 245 -20.00 -11.51 -29.39
CA LEU A 245 -19.20 -12.10 -30.48
C LEU A 245 -19.28 -11.31 -31.79
N ASP A 246 -20.35 -10.55 -31.99
CA ASP A 246 -20.58 -9.68 -33.15
C ASP A 246 -19.97 -8.28 -32.94
N GLU A 247 -19.16 -8.14 -31.88
CA GLU A 247 -18.51 -6.91 -31.44
C GLU A 247 -19.49 -5.77 -31.10
N GLN A 248 -20.77 -6.09 -30.90
CA GLN A 248 -21.78 -5.13 -30.46
C GLN A 248 -21.65 -4.88 -28.97
N TYR A 249 -21.98 -3.66 -28.54
CA TYR A 249 -21.91 -3.33 -27.12
C TYR A 249 -23.02 -4.01 -26.34
N VAL A 250 -22.66 -4.59 -25.20
CA VAL A 250 -23.64 -5.08 -24.24
C VAL A 250 -24.08 -3.92 -23.36
N GLU A 251 -25.27 -3.38 -23.63
CA GLU A 251 -25.85 -2.22 -22.94
C GLU A 251 -26.50 -2.61 -21.60
N GLU A 252 -25.72 -3.24 -20.72
CA GLU A 252 -26.18 -3.72 -19.42
C GLU A 252 -25.24 -3.29 -18.27
N LEU A 253 -25.84 -2.98 -17.14
CA LEU A 253 -25.25 -2.89 -15.81
C LEU A 253 -25.74 -4.08 -14.99
N ASN A 254 -24.81 -4.80 -14.36
CA ASN A 254 -25.12 -5.92 -13.49
C ASN A 254 -24.42 -5.75 -12.14
N VAL A 255 -25.09 -6.17 -11.06
CA VAL A 255 -24.52 -6.13 -9.70
C VAL A 255 -24.54 -7.52 -9.10
N PHE A 256 -23.37 -8.01 -8.71
CA PHE A 256 -23.19 -9.25 -7.96
C PHE A 256 -22.92 -8.89 -6.49
N ASP A 257 -23.75 -9.39 -5.57
CA ASP A 257 -23.51 -9.22 -4.14
C ASP A 257 -22.59 -10.35 -3.66
N LEU A 258 -21.36 -9.98 -3.29
CA LEU A 258 -20.34 -10.95 -2.92
C LEU A 258 -20.65 -11.63 -1.59
N ARG A 259 -21.46 -11.04 -0.72
CA ARG A 259 -21.87 -11.69 0.53
C ARG A 259 -22.98 -12.71 0.31
N LEU A 260 -23.79 -12.52 -0.72
CA LEU A 260 -24.88 -13.44 -1.08
C LEU A 260 -24.48 -14.44 -2.16
N GLY A 261 -23.28 -14.33 -2.72
CA GLY A 261 -22.80 -15.22 -3.79
C GLY A 261 -23.67 -15.22 -5.06
N ARG A 262 -24.44 -14.14 -5.31
CA ARG A 262 -25.42 -14.10 -6.42
C ARG A 262 -25.60 -12.71 -7.04
N TRP A 263 -26.11 -12.69 -8.28
CA TRP A 263 -26.56 -11.48 -8.96
C TRP A 263 -27.82 -10.91 -8.32
N VAL A 264 -27.83 -9.61 -8.03
CA VAL A 264 -28.93 -8.91 -7.36
C VAL A 264 -29.54 -7.78 -8.19
N LEU A 265 -28.88 -7.36 -9.27
CA LEU A 265 -29.39 -6.35 -10.19
C LEU A 265 -28.95 -6.66 -11.62
N ARG A 266 -29.89 -6.50 -12.56
CA ARG A 266 -29.65 -6.38 -14.00
C ARG A 266 -30.48 -5.21 -14.51
N SER A 267 -29.81 -4.22 -15.09
CA SER A 267 -30.44 -3.00 -15.60
C SER A 267 -29.88 -2.66 -16.99
N PRO A 268 -30.69 -2.09 -17.90
CA PRO A 268 -30.17 -1.45 -19.10
C PRO A 268 -29.14 -0.36 -18.74
N PHE A 269 -28.12 -0.20 -19.58
CA PHE A 269 -27.09 0.81 -19.42
C PHE A 269 -27.01 1.69 -20.68
N PRO A 270 -27.29 3.01 -20.60
CA PRO A 270 -27.60 3.86 -21.75
C PRO A 270 -26.38 4.33 -22.56
N ARG A 271 -25.22 3.67 -22.38
CA ARG A 271 -23.95 4.08 -22.98
C ARG A 271 -23.15 2.85 -23.42
N ALA A 272 -22.70 2.88 -24.68
CA ALA A 272 -21.70 1.96 -25.17
C ALA A 272 -20.36 2.22 -24.46
N VAL A 273 -19.96 1.33 -23.55
CA VAL A 273 -18.70 1.41 -22.80
C VAL A 273 -17.95 0.08 -22.82
N GLY A 274 -16.63 0.13 -22.73
CA GLY A 274 -15.79 -1.07 -22.71
C GLY A 274 -14.32 -0.75 -22.46
N LEU A 275 -13.57 -1.79 -22.07
CA LEU A 275 -12.18 -1.74 -21.63
C LEU A 275 -11.24 -0.98 -22.59
N TYR A 276 -11.53 -0.98 -23.89
CA TYR A 276 -10.67 -0.38 -24.91
C TYR A 276 -10.53 1.15 -24.81
N ARG A 277 -11.50 1.84 -24.21
CA ARG A 277 -11.56 3.32 -24.18
C ARG A 277 -12.09 3.91 -22.88
N SER A 278 -12.45 3.06 -21.92
CA SER A 278 -13.15 3.46 -20.71
C SER A 278 -12.50 2.84 -19.48
N PHE A 279 -12.61 3.53 -18.34
CA PHE A 279 -12.32 2.95 -17.04
C PHE A 279 -13.46 3.30 -16.07
N ILE A 280 -13.57 2.53 -14.99
CA ILE A 280 -14.50 2.77 -13.90
C ILE A 280 -13.73 2.69 -12.57
N ALA A 281 -14.01 3.60 -11.64
CA ALA A 281 -13.36 3.66 -10.33
C ALA A 281 -14.35 4.08 -9.25
N SER A 282 -14.38 3.38 -8.12
CA SER A 282 -15.18 3.76 -6.97
C SER A 282 -14.43 4.85 -6.16
N VAL A 283 -15.15 5.89 -5.75
CA VAL A 283 -14.64 6.99 -4.92
C VAL A 283 -15.50 7.08 -3.65
N PRO A 284 -15.20 6.26 -2.62
CA PRO A 284 -16.06 6.09 -1.45
C PRO A 284 -16.39 7.40 -0.70
N GLU A 285 -15.45 8.35 -0.63
CA GLU A 285 -15.66 9.64 0.04
C GLU A 285 -16.81 10.45 -0.58
N THR A 286 -17.02 10.31 -1.89
CA THR A 286 -18.13 10.95 -2.61
C THR A 286 -19.40 10.09 -2.65
N GLY A 287 -19.34 8.84 -2.15
CA GLY A 287 -20.42 7.86 -2.26
C GLY A 287 -20.76 7.47 -3.70
N SER A 288 -19.88 7.74 -4.67
CA SER A 288 -20.15 7.55 -6.09
C SER A 288 -19.08 6.74 -6.81
N THR A 289 -19.45 6.17 -7.96
CA THR A 289 -18.53 5.50 -8.87
C THR A 289 -18.35 6.37 -10.11
N LEU A 290 -17.12 6.70 -10.45
CA LEU A 290 -16.81 7.49 -11.64
C LEU A 290 -16.55 6.57 -12.84
N LEU A 291 -17.17 6.88 -13.98
CA LEU A 291 -16.92 6.23 -15.26
C LEU A 291 -16.41 7.25 -16.26
N TYR A 292 -15.19 7.04 -16.73
CA TYR A 292 -14.58 7.85 -17.79
C TYR A 292 -14.60 7.07 -19.10
N SER A 293 -14.87 7.76 -20.21
CA SER A 293 -14.79 7.16 -21.54
C SER A 293 -14.32 8.14 -22.60
N ASN A 294 -13.39 7.68 -23.44
CA ASN A 294 -13.02 8.33 -24.69
C ASN A 294 -13.97 7.91 -25.82
N TYR A 295 -14.18 8.78 -26.81
CA TYR A 295 -14.96 8.51 -28.01
C TYR A 295 -14.31 9.19 -29.23
N SER A 296 -14.65 8.70 -30.42
CA SER A 296 -14.29 9.34 -31.70
C SER A 296 -12.81 9.71 -31.80
N PHE A 297 -11.87 8.76 -31.77
CA PHE A 297 -10.44 9.09 -31.66
C PHE A 297 -9.84 9.98 -32.76
N ALA A 298 -10.49 10.11 -33.92
CA ALA A 298 -10.15 11.11 -34.94
C ALA A 298 -10.42 12.56 -34.49
N SER A 299 -11.42 12.76 -33.63
CA SER A 299 -11.78 14.01 -32.97
C SER A 299 -12.17 13.69 -31.52
N VAL A 300 -11.14 13.47 -30.69
CA VAL A 300 -11.30 12.83 -29.38
C VAL A 300 -12.31 13.59 -28.53
N LYS A 301 -13.43 12.93 -28.19
CA LYS A 301 -14.40 13.38 -27.20
C LYS A 301 -14.20 12.60 -25.90
N ARG A 302 -14.39 13.28 -24.78
CA ARG A 302 -14.26 12.71 -23.44
C ARG A 302 -15.58 12.90 -22.72
N ALA A 303 -16.05 11.84 -22.06
CA ALA A 303 -17.19 11.93 -21.19
C ALA A 303 -16.86 11.34 -19.82
N MET A 304 -17.50 11.90 -18.80
CA MET A 304 -17.46 11.38 -17.45
C MET A 304 -18.87 11.26 -16.91
N TYR A 305 -19.07 10.18 -16.19
CA TYR A 305 -20.33 9.88 -15.54
C TYR A 305 -20.10 9.58 -14.07
N SER A 306 -21.03 10.02 -13.23
CA SER A 306 -21.18 9.55 -11.86
C SER A 306 -22.29 8.52 -11.84
N LEU A 307 -22.00 7.35 -11.30
CA LEU A 307 -22.94 6.26 -11.07
C LEU A 307 -23.21 6.18 -9.56
N SER A 308 -24.47 6.36 -9.17
CA SER A 308 -24.87 6.26 -7.76
C SER A 308 -24.69 4.84 -7.22
N ALA A 309 -24.60 4.72 -5.90
CA ALA A 309 -24.57 3.43 -5.22
C ALA A 309 -25.78 2.55 -5.62
N PRO A 310 -25.66 1.21 -5.56
CA PRO A 310 -26.82 0.34 -5.68
C PRO A 310 -27.74 0.46 -4.44
N PRO A 311 -29.06 0.31 -4.59
CA PRO A 311 -29.74 -0.28 -5.75
C PRO A 311 -30.06 0.71 -6.88
N GLU A 312 -30.02 2.02 -6.64
CA GLU A 312 -30.54 3.02 -7.60
C GLU A 312 -29.71 3.06 -8.89
N CYS A 313 -28.38 2.90 -8.77
CA CYS A 313 -27.45 2.85 -9.91
C CYS A 313 -27.75 3.86 -11.02
N THR A 314 -28.09 5.09 -10.64
CA THR A 314 -28.45 6.15 -11.58
C THR A 314 -27.18 6.70 -12.21
N LEU A 315 -27.13 6.71 -13.54
CA LEU A 315 -26.03 7.29 -14.29
C LEU A 315 -26.29 8.76 -14.58
N LYS A 316 -25.45 9.65 -14.07
CA LYS A 316 -25.46 11.08 -14.35
C LYS A 316 -24.24 11.47 -15.16
N GLU A 317 -24.43 12.13 -16.29
CA GLU A 317 -23.32 12.73 -17.05
C GLU A 317 -22.84 14.01 -16.36
N ILE A 318 -21.53 14.10 -16.13
CA ILE A 318 -20.89 15.23 -15.41
C ILE A 318 -19.72 15.83 -16.20
N SER A 319 -19.67 15.57 -17.50
CA SER A 319 -18.60 16.00 -18.41
C SER A 319 -18.35 17.52 -18.37
N GLU A 320 -19.39 18.32 -18.17
CA GLU A 320 -19.30 19.80 -18.10
C GLU A 320 -18.57 20.33 -16.86
N HIS A 321 -18.50 19.53 -15.79
CA HIS A 321 -17.83 19.90 -14.54
C HIS A 321 -16.33 19.62 -14.59
N ILE A 322 -15.85 18.98 -15.66
CA ILE A 322 -14.45 18.58 -15.78
C ILE A 322 -13.62 19.73 -16.34
N SER A 323 -12.49 19.97 -15.67
CA SER A 323 -11.41 20.81 -16.20
C SER A 323 -10.16 19.98 -16.47
N GLY A 324 -9.35 20.42 -17.44
CA GLY A 324 -8.21 19.65 -17.95
C GLY A 324 -8.65 18.55 -18.92
N ALA A 325 -7.77 18.22 -19.88
CA ALA A 325 -8.10 17.32 -20.98
C ALA A 325 -6.99 16.28 -21.20
N PRO A 326 -7.09 15.07 -20.60
CA PRO A 326 -6.20 13.98 -20.97
C PRO A 326 -6.35 13.66 -22.46
N PRO A 327 -5.31 13.24 -23.19
CA PRO A 327 -5.41 12.92 -24.61
C PRO A 327 -6.29 11.68 -24.84
N GLY A 328 -6.49 11.30 -26.11
CA GLY A 328 -7.28 10.13 -26.48
C GLY A 328 -6.61 8.81 -26.14
N LEU A 329 -6.56 8.47 -24.85
CA LEU A 329 -5.91 7.27 -24.35
C LEU A 329 -6.71 6.00 -24.67
N ARG A 330 -6.00 4.99 -25.16
CA ARG A 330 -6.46 3.61 -25.34
C ARG A 330 -6.21 2.81 -24.06
N PHE A 331 -7.08 1.85 -23.81
CA PHE A 331 -7.03 0.99 -22.62
C PHE A 331 -6.79 1.78 -21.32
N PRO A 332 -7.53 2.88 -21.07
CA PRO A 332 -7.33 3.63 -19.86
C PRO A 332 -7.68 2.77 -18.64
N ARG A 333 -6.93 2.95 -17.56
CA ARG A 333 -7.15 2.28 -16.27
C ARG A 333 -7.11 3.36 -15.19
N GLY A 334 -8.10 3.36 -14.31
CA GLY A 334 -8.17 4.27 -13.18
C GLY A 334 -7.95 3.51 -11.87
N HIS A 335 -7.12 4.06 -10.99
CA HIS A 335 -6.87 3.53 -9.65
C HIS A 335 -7.05 4.65 -8.62
N LEU A 336 -7.82 4.39 -7.57
CA LEU A 336 -7.93 5.31 -6.43
C LEU A 336 -6.66 5.23 -5.58
N ILE A 337 -5.95 6.35 -5.43
CA ILE A 337 -4.65 6.41 -4.72
C ILE A 337 -4.75 7.07 -3.35
N ASP A 338 -5.76 7.92 -3.17
CA ASP A 338 -6.18 8.52 -1.92
C ASP A 338 -7.71 8.72 -1.93
N PRO A 339 -8.36 9.17 -0.84
CA PRO A 339 -9.83 9.24 -0.76
C PRO A 339 -10.54 9.94 -1.92
N HIS A 340 -9.87 10.87 -2.62
CA HIS A 340 -10.45 11.67 -3.70
C HIS A 340 -9.65 11.67 -5.00
N THR A 341 -8.42 11.15 -5.04
CA THR A 341 -7.58 11.22 -6.24
C THR A 341 -7.55 9.89 -6.96
N VAL A 342 -7.85 9.92 -8.26
CA VAL A 342 -7.73 8.78 -9.16
C VAL A 342 -6.52 8.99 -10.07
N VAL A 343 -5.58 8.05 -10.11
CA VAL A 343 -4.56 8.00 -11.16
C VAL A 343 -5.08 7.21 -12.35
N MET A 344 -5.04 7.83 -13.53
CA MET A 344 -5.30 7.19 -14.80
C MET A 344 -4.00 6.91 -15.54
N THR A 345 -3.86 5.67 -16.02
CA THR A 345 -2.82 5.29 -17.00
C THR A 345 -3.49 4.91 -18.31
N GLY A 346 -2.90 5.23 -19.46
CA GLY A 346 -3.40 4.72 -20.74
C GLY A 346 -2.41 4.92 -21.88
N THR A 347 -2.61 4.19 -22.96
CA THR A 347 -1.72 4.22 -24.12
C THR A 347 -2.11 5.38 -25.05
N LEU A 348 -1.19 6.31 -25.26
CA LEU A 348 -1.29 7.30 -26.32
C LEU A 348 -0.63 6.73 -27.58
N ILE A 349 -1.41 6.63 -28.65
CA ILE A 349 -0.90 6.31 -29.99
C ILE A 349 -1.02 7.58 -30.82
N SER A 350 0.11 8.22 -31.13
CA SER A 350 0.16 9.40 -31.99
C SER A 350 0.57 9.03 -33.41
N THR A 351 0.07 9.79 -34.39
CA THR A 351 0.46 9.70 -35.80
C THR A 351 1.84 10.29 -36.07
N GLU A 352 2.39 11.10 -35.15
CA GLU A 352 3.68 11.78 -35.28
C GLU A 352 4.83 10.98 -34.62
N ASN A 353 4.79 9.64 -34.69
CA ASN A 353 5.78 8.73 -34.08
C ASN A 353 5.98 8.91 -32.57
N HIS A 354 5.03 9.53 -31.87
CA HIS A 354 5.11 9.75 -30.43
C HIS A 354 4.06 8.89 -29.69
N SER A 355 4.35 7.59 -29.57
CA SER A 355 3.57 6.69 -28.74
C SER A 355 4.17 6.63 -27.34
N GLU A 356 3.34 6.75 -26.31
CA GLU A 356 3.80 6.64 -24.92
C GLU A 356 2.70 6.09 -24.01
N LEU A 357 3.09 5.53 -22.87
CA LEU A 357 2.16 5.35 -21.76
C LEU A 357 2.00 6.69 -21.04
N SER A 358 0.80 7.25 -21.06
CA SER A 358 0.48 8.55 -20.46
C SER A 358 -0.17 8.36 -19.08
N LEU A 359 0.20 9.22 -18.13
CA LEU A 359 -0.25 9.20 -16.75
C LEU A 359 -0.91 10.53 -16.38
N TRP A 360 -2.09 10.46 -15.77
CA TRP A 360 -2.90 11.61 -15.38
C TRP A 360 -3.51 11.37 -14.01
N THR A 361 -3.79 12.43 -13.26
CA THR A 361 -4.59 12.37 -12.03
C THR A 361 -5.86 13.16 -12.17
N LEU A 362 -6.95 12.64 -11.61
CA LEU A 362 -8.21 13.34 -11.42
C LEU A 362 -8.40 13.56 -9.92
N ASP A 363 -8.52 14.81 -9.51
CA ASP A 363 -9.09 15.15 -8.19
C ASP A 363 -10.61 15.09 -8.30
N ALA A 364 -11.24 14.10 -7.67
CA ALA A 364 -12.68 13.87 -7.70
C ALA A 364 -13.50 14.92 -6.94
N ARG A 365 -12.88 15.75 -6.08
CA ARG A 365 -13.56 16.87 -5.41
C ARG A 365 -13.69 18.06 -6.33
N THR A 366 -12.62 18.38 -7.07
CA THR A 366 -12.56 19.54 -7.97
C THR A 366 -12.87 19.19 -9.42
N MET A 367 -13.00 17.90 -9.74
CA MET A 367 -13.17 17.36 -11.09
C MET A 367 -12.11 17.85 -12.07
N ARG A 368 -10.87 18.02 -11.59
CA ARG A 368 -9.75 18.56 -12.38
C ARG A 368 -8.74 17.47 -12.73
N TRP A 369 -8.46 17.35 -14.03
CA TRP A 369 -7.39 16.52 -14.57
C TRP A 369 -6.05 17.26 -14.57
N GLU A 370 -4.99 16.56 -14.18
CA GLU A 370 -3.61 17.02 -14.28
C GLU A 370 -2.71 15.90 -14.84
N PRO A 371 -1.75 16.23 -15.73
CA PRO A 371 -0.78 15.24 -16.18
C PRO A 371 0.26 14.96 -15.10
N ILE A 372 0.65 13.69 -14.93
CA ILE A 372 1.84 13.35 -14.14
C ILE A 372 3.06 13.47 -15.07
N ALA A 373 3.90 14.47 -14.83
CA ALA A 373 5.09 14.75 -15.63
C ALA A 373 6.17 13.67 -15.43
N CYS A 374 6.12 12.60 -16.22
CA CYS A 374 7.07 11.48 -16.18
C CYS A 374 8.25 11.62 -17.16
N GLY A 375 8.44 12.81 -17.74
CA GLY A 375 9.48 13.06 -18.74
C GLY A 375 9.39 12.11 -19.93
N ALA A 376 10.54 11.68 -20.44
CA ALA A 376 10.61 10.75 -21.58
C ALA A 376 10.54 9.26 -21.19
N LYS A 377 10.42 8.92 -19.89
CA LYS A 377 10.56 7.53 -19.42
C LYS A 377 9.58 6.58 -20.08
N PHE A 378 8.35 7.01 -20.33
CA PHE A 378 7.28 6.19 -20.92
C PHE A 378 7.14 6.33 -22.43
N ARG A 379 8.02 7.09 -23.09
CA ARG A 379 8.11 7.17 -24.56
C ARG A 379 8.81 5.95 -25.18
N ALA A 380 9.56 5.22 -24.36
CA ALA A 380 10.29 4.01 -24.77
C ALA A 380 9.83 2.79 -23.98
N GLY A 381 9.88 1.64 -24.63
CA GLY A 381 9.35 0.39 -24.10
C GLY A 381 7.85 0.24 -24.34
N SER A 382 7.36 -0.98 -24.09
CA SER A 382 5.93 -1.29 -24.11
C SER A 382 5.45 -1.50 -22.67
N TRP A 383 4.64 -0.56 -22.17
CA TRP A 383 4.05 -0.57 -20.84
C TRP A 383 2.53 -0.59 -20.98
N ASN A 384 1.84 -1.58 -20.40
CA ASN A 384 0.44 -1.86 -20.77
C ASN A 384 -0.50 -2.05 -19.57
N GLN A 385 0.01 -2.55 -18.45
CA GLN A 385 -0.79 -2.90 -17.27
C GLN A 385 -0.31 -2.10 -16.08
N SER A 386 -1.25 -1.65 -15.27
CA SER A 386 -0.99 -0.86 -14.08
C SER A 386 -1.80 -1.38 -12.90
N ILE A 387 -1.17 -1.34 -11.73
CA ILE A 387 -1.81 -1.51 -10.42
C ILE A 387 -1.22 -0.48 -9.46
N VAL A 388 -1.87 -0.25 -8.34
CA VAL A 388 -1.31 0.57 -7.24
C VAL A 388 -1.06 -0.34 -6.05
N ASP A 389 0.13 -0.24 -5.44
CA ASP A 389 0.40 -0.78 -4.11
C ASP A 389 0.00 0.29 -3.06
N PRO A 390 -1.20 0.19 -2.45
CA PRO A 390 -1.67 1.13 -1.44
C PRO A 390 -0.77 1.24 -0.20
N ARG A 391 0.01 0.22 0.15
CA ARG A 391 0.86 0.24 1.37
C ARG A 391 2.02 1.22 1.18
N THR A 392 2.51 1.32 -0.04
CA THR A 392 3.63 2.18 -0.43
C THR A 392 3.17 3.39 -1.24
N ASN A 393 1.88 3.50 -1.54
CA ASN A 393 1.27 4.42 -2.50
C ASN A 393 2.10 4.56 -3.78
N THR A 394 2.44 3.42 -4.36
CA THR A 394 3.30 3.31 -5.54
C THR A 394 2.51 2.76 -6.71
N LEU A 395 2.51 3.45 -7.83
CA LEU A 395 1.97 2.93 -9.08
C LEU A 395 2.98 1.95 -9.68
N VAL A 396 2.56 0.72 -9.95
CA VAL A 396 3.37 -0.36 -10.50
C VAL A 396 2.90 -0.64 -11.92
N LEU A 397 3.84 -0.56 -12.87
CA LEU A 397 3.60 -0.72 -14.30
C LEU A 397 4.34 -1.93 -14.83
N PHE A 398 3.66 -2.81 -15.53
CA PHE A 398 4.24 -4.01 -16.13
C PHE A 398 4.51 -3.76 -17.62
N GLY A 399 5.68 -4.19 -18.08
CA GLY A 399 6.13 -3.93 -19.44
C GLY A 399 7.43 -4.64 -19.82
N ASP A 400 8.03 -4.13 -20.90
CA ASP A 400 9.39 -4.46 -21.35
C ASP A 400 9.99 -3.22 -22.03
N SER A 401 11.10 -2.72 -21.49
CA SER A 401 11.79 -1.52 -21.97
C SER A 401 12.36 -1.64 -23.39
N ARG A 402 12.51 -2.86 -23.93
CA ARG A 402 13.10 -3.12 -25.25
C ARG A 402 12.05 -3.27 -26.36
N ARG A 403 10.77 -3.23 -26.00
CA ARG A 403 9.65 -3.41 -26.93
C ARG A 403 9.16 -2.07 -27.46
N ASP A 404 8.52 -2.10 -28.63
CA ASP A 404 7.82 -0.95 -29.19
C ASP A 404 6.34 -0.98 -28.76
N LEU A 405 5.88 0.14 -28.20
CA LEU A 405 4.51 0.26 -27.68
C LEU A 405 3.47 0.17 -28.79
N THR A 406 3.74 0.76 -29.97
CA THR A 406 2.80 0.78 -31.09
C THR A 406 2.57 -0.63 -31.64
N TYR A 407 3.65 -1.37 -31.86
CA TYR A 407 3.64 -2.75 -32.30
C TYR A 407 2.91 -3.67 -31.31
N ASP A 408 3.21 -3.51 -30.02
CA ASP A 408 2.57 -4.32 -28.97
C ASP A 408 1.09 -3.97 -28.81
N TYR A 409 0.73 -2.70 -28.92
CA TYR A 409 -0.67 -2.24 -28.92
C TYR A 409 -1.48 -2.89 -30.04
N GLN A 410 -0.96 -2.91 -31.28
CA GLN A 410 -1.63 -3.54 -32.42
C GLN A 410 -1.90 -5.04 -32.19
N ARG A 411 -0.98 -5.72 -31.50
CA ARG A 411 -1.11 -7.15 -31.16
C ARG A 411 -1.78 -7.41 -29.81
N ARG A 412 -2.20 -6.35 -29.11
CA ARG A 412 -2.75 -6.41 -27.74
C ARG A 412 -1.84 -7.19 -26.78
N ARG A 413 -0.52 -7.10 -27.00
CA ARG A 413 0.49 -7.83 -26.24
C ARG A 413 0.70 -7.16 -24.89
N LEU A 414 0.67 -7.98 -23.84
CA LEU A 414 0.97 -7.62 -22.46
C LEU A 414 2.29 -8.28 -22.06
N ASN A 415 3.15 -7.54 -21.37
CA ASN A 415 4.48 -7.96 -20.96
C ASN A 415 4.62 -7.90 -19.44
N TYR A 416 5.37 -8.84 -18.86
CA TYR A 416 5.54 -9.00 -17.41
C TYR A 416 7.01 -9.15 -16.98
N GLY A 417 7.95 -9.04 -17.93
CA GLY A 417 9.38 -9.24 -17.69
C GLY A 417 10.03 -8.10 -16.93
N GLU A 418 9.46 -6.89 -16.99
CA GLU A 418 9.95 -5.73 -16.28
C GLU A 418 8.81 -5.01 -15.56
N ILE A 419 9.17 -4.42 -14.43
CA ILE A 419 8.30 -3.56 -13.63
C ILE A 419 8.92 -2.17 -13.58
N ARG A 420 8.10 -1.15 -13.75
CA ARG A 420 8.47 0.23 -13.46
C ARG A 420 7.54 0.80 -12.40
N THR A 421 8.13 1.36 -11.35
CA THR A 421 7.39 1.94 -10.23
C THR A 421 7.41 3.46 -10.31
N VAL A 422 6.29 4.11 -9.99
CA VAL A 422 6.18 5.56 -9.80
C VAL A 422 5.77 5.82 -8.35
N ASP A 423 6.65 6.41 -7.54
CA ASP A 423 6.36 6.78 -6.15
C ASP A 423 5.45 8.02 -6.13
N LEU A 424 4.15 7.79 -5.96
CA LEU A 424 3.15 8.87 -6.01
C LEU A 424 3.29 9.82 -4.82
N ARG A 425 3.92 9.40 -3.73
CA ARG A 425 4.15 10.22 -2.53
C ARG A 425 5.21 11.27 -2.77
N ALA A 426 6.23 10.93 -3.56
CA ALA A 426 7.24 11.90 -4.00
C ALA A 426 6.60 13.03 -4.80
N LEU A 427 5.55 12.71 -5.56
CA LEU A 427 4.75 13.65 -6.36
C LEU A 427 3.67 14.39 -5.55
N GLY A 428 3.46 14.01 -4.28
CA GLY A 428 2.50 14.66 -3.39
C GLY A 428 1.12 14.05 -3.32
N TYR A 429 0.88 12.97 -4.07
CA TYR A 429 -0.35 12.20 -3.90
C TYR A 429 -0.19 11.28 -2.70
N MET A 430 -1.04 11.50 -1.70
CA MET A 430 -0.88 10.95 -0.37
C MET A 430 -2.17 10.28 0.05
N ARG A 431 -2.09 8.99 0.38
CA ARG A 431 -3.20 8.34 1.06
C ARG A 431 -3.31 8.92 2.46
N VAL A 432 -4.45 9.51 2.80
CA VAL A 432 -4.83 9.71 4.21
C VAL A 432 -4.72 8.33 4.86
N PRO A 433 -3.98 8.16 5.97
CA PRO A 433 -3.97 6.88 6.65
C PRO A 433 -5.42 6.47 6.86
N HIS A 434 -5.79 5.24 6.45
CA HIS A 434 -6.95 4.60 7.06
C HIS A 434 -6.82 4.79 8.57
N PRO A 435 -7.92 4.97 9.33
CA PRO A 435 -7.83 4.88 10.78
C PRO A 435 -7.16 3.53 11.07
N GLU A 436 -5.87 3.56 11.37
CA GLU A 436 -5.18 2.40 11.91
C GLU A 436 -5.99 2.00 13.13
N PRO A 437 -6.06 0.69 13.47
CA PRO A 437 -6.54 0.30 14.78
C PRO A 437 -5.83 1.22 15.77
N ALA A 438 -6.63 2.00 16.53
CA ALA A 438 -6.12 3.01 17.42
C ALA A 438 -4.95 2.40 18.19
N LEU A 439 -3.84 3.14 18.31
CA LEU A 439 -2.75 2.72 19.19
C LEU A 439 -3.40 2.22 20.48
N GLU A 440 -3.04 0.99 20.91
CA GLU A 440 -3.54 0.40 22.17
C GLU A 440 -3.72 1.51 23.20
N PRO A 441 -4.94 1.72 23.73
CA PRO A 441 -5.24 2.87 24.54
C PRO A 441 -4.19 2.99 25.64
N VAL A 442 -3.74 4.21 25.91
CA VAL A 442 -2.73 4.51 26.95
C VAL A 442 -3.09 3.81 28.27
N GLY A 443 -4.38 3.64 28.55
CA GLY A 443 -4.91 2.88 29.69
C GLY A 443 -4.43 1.43 29.82
N SER A 444 -4.09 0.73 28.73
CA SER A 444 -3.52 -0.63 28.79
C SER A 444 -2.05 -0.61 29.24
N ALA A 445 -1.25 0.32 28.70
CA ALA A 445 0.14 0.52 29.12
C ALA A 445 0.23 1.09 30.55
N VAL A 446 -0.67 2.00 30.91
CA VAL A 446 -0.82 2.54 32.27
C VAL A 446 -1.31 1.46 33.23
N SER A 447 -2.29 0.62 32.87
CA SER A 447 -2.69 -0.52 33.71
C SER A 447 -1.55 -1.50 33.92
N ALA A 448 -0.76 -1.80 32.89
CA ALA A 448 0.41 -2.66 33.02
C ALA A 448 1.53 -2.02 33.85
N ALA A 449 1.69 -0.69 33.82
CA ALA A 449 2.63 0.05 34.65
C ALA A 449 2.16 0.15 36.10
N VAL A 450 0.87 0.43 36.33
CA VAL A 450 0.21 0.54 37.64
C VAL A 450 0.10 -0.83 38.31
N ALA A 451 -0.23 -1.91 37.58
CA ALA A 451 -0.24 -3.27 38.14
C ALA A 451 1.15 -3.71 38.63
N ARG A 452 2.22 -3.30 37.92
CA ARG A 452 3.61 -3.56 38.35
C ARG A 452 4.08 -2.60 39.45
N ALA A 453 3.69 -1.33 39.43
CA ALA A 453 4.00 -0.37 40.49
C ALA A 453 3.23 -0.67 41.79
N ALA A 454 2.01 -1.20 41.69
CA ALA A 454 1.24 -1.73 42.81
C ALA A 454 1.88 -2.99 43.40
N SER A 455 2.65 -3.74 42.59
CA SER A 455 3.49 -4.84 43.07
C SER A 455 4.77 -4.35 43.77
N SER A 456 5.16 -3.08 43.62
CA SER A 456 6.41 -2.53 44.17
C SER A 456 6.27 -1.31 45.10
N THR A 457 5.06 -0.91 45.50
CA THR A 457 4.84 0.34 46.27
C THR A 457 3.78 0.18 47.37
N LEU A 458 4.11 -0.57 48.42
CA LEU A 458 3.87 -0.08 49.78
C LEU A 458 5.23 0.47 50.25
N VAL A 459 5.22 1.65 50.86
CA VAL A 459 6.36 2.41 51.41
C VAL A 459 7.03 3.37 50.41
N ARG A 460 6.64 4.65 50.49
CA ARG A 460 7.55 5.78 50.83
C ARG A 460 6.82 7.13 50.68
N THR A 461 6.04 7.51 51.69
CA THR A 461 5.74 8.91 51.99
C THR A 461 6.93 9.49 52.75
N GLY A 462 7.83 10.19 52.06
CA GLY A 462 9.00 10.79 52.70
C GLY A 462 9.59 11.92 51.86
N SER A 463 9.29 13.14 52.28
CA SER A 463 9.99 14.42 52.03
C SER A 463 11.32 14.32 51.27
N VAL A 464 11.35 14.86 50.04
CA VAL A 464 12.60 15.19 49.34
C VAL A 464 12.64 16.70 49.11
N SER A 465 13.62 17.33 49.75
CA SER A 465 13.98 18.73 49.60
C SER A 465 14.52 19.01 48.20
N SER A 466 13.94 20.04 47.56
CA SER A 466 14.25 20.54 46.23
C SER A 466 15.66 21.13 46.12
N SER A 467 16.43 20.67 45.13
CA SER A 467 17.53 21.45 44.56
C SER A 467 17.43 21.45 43.03
N GLY A 468 17.04 22.60 42.46
CA GLY A 468 17.60 23.05 41.18
C GLY A 468 16.82 22.85 39.87
N ALA A 469 15.54 22.46 39.87
CA ALA A 469 14.70 22.55 38.67
C ALA A 469 13.41 23.29 39.01
N THR A 470 13.13 24.42 38.35
CA THR A 470 11.87 25.17 38.53
C THR A 470 10.70 24.33 38.01
N PRO A 471 9.71 23.96 38.86
CA PRO A 471 8.50 23.29 38.40
C PRO A 471 7.64 24.27 37.59
N ILE A 472 7.21 23.86 36.40
CA ILE A 472 6.32 24.65 35.55
C ILE A 472 4.89 24.55 36.10
N SER A 473 4.25 25.68 36.43
CA SER A 473 2.92 25.72 37.04
C SER A 473 1.80 25.09 36.17
N PRO A 474 0.80 24.41 36.78
CA PRO A 474 -0.17 23.54 36.08
C PRO A 474 -1.29 24.28 35.32
N ASN A 475 -1.56 25.55 35.64
CA ASN A 475 -2.86 26.19 35.32
C ASN A 475 -2.99 26.84 33.93
N GLN A 476 -2.04 26.64 33.02
CA GLN A 476 -2.12 27.20 31.66
C GLN A 476 -2.08 26.17 30.52
N ALA A 477 -1.94 24.87 30.82
CA ALA A 477 -1.86 23.81 29.81
C ALA A 477 -3.24 23.24 29.39
N LEU A 478 -4.31 23.56 30.11
CA LEU A 478 -5.66 23.04 29.85
C LEU A 478 -6.54 23.93 28.95
N VAL A 479 -6.07 25.11 28.53
CA VAL A 479 -6.94 26.11 27.86
C VAL A 479 -6.86 26.07 26.33
N GLY A 480 -6.08 25.15 25.74
CA GLY A 480 -5.86 25.06 24.29
C GLY A 480 -6.39 23.79 23.63
N GLY A 481 -7.68 23.48 23.78
CA GLY A 481 -8.36 22.43 23.01
C GLY A 481 -8.74 21.20 23.83
N SER A 482 -10.05 21.06 24.09
CA SER A 482 -10.65 19.86 24.68
C SER A 482 -10.42 18.64 23.78
N SER A 483 -9.39 17.85 24.07
CA SER A 483 -9.21 16.53 23.49
C SER A 483 -10.25 15.58 24.11
N SER A 484 -11.25 15.13 23.35
CA SER A 484 -12.31 14.22 23.80
C SER A 484 -11.87 12.77 24.05
N ASP A 485 -10.56 12.50 24.04
CA ASP A 485 -9.98 11.16 24.18
C ASP A 485 -9.39 10.97 25.59
N PRO A 486 -10.04 10.18 26.47
CA PRO A 486 -9.59 9.95 27.84
C PRO A 486 -8.19 9.34 27.93
N SER A 487 -7.76 8.59 26.91
CA SER A 487 -6.44 7.95 26.91
C SER A 487 -5.31 8.96 26.76
N VAL A 488 -5.54 10.02 25.99
CA VAL A 488 -4.60 11.12 25.81
C VAL A 488 -4.51 11.95 27.08
N GLU A 489 -5.65 12.23 27.72
CA GLU A 489 -5.70 12.99 28.97
C GLU A 489 -4.92 12.29 30.10
N ILE A 490 -5.11 10.98 30.27
CA ILE A 490 -4.33 10.16 31.21
C ILE A 490 -2.84 10.18 30.86
N GLY A 491 -2.50 10.03 29.57
CA GLY A 491 -1.11 10.12 29.11
C GLY A 491 -0.45 11.44 29.46
N LEU A 492 -1.17 12.56 29.32
CA LEU A 492 -0.67 13.88 29.70
C LEU A 492 -0.47 13.98 31.21
N GLN A 493 -1.41 13.52 32.04
CA GLN A 493 -1.25 13.54 33.50
C GLN A 493 0.03 12.80 33.94
N PHE A 494 0.28 11.60 33.42
CA PHE A 494 1.49 10.83 33.74
C PHE A 494 2.79 11.47 33.23
N LEU A 495 2.72 12.27 32.17
CA LEU A 495 3.89 12.99 31.65
C LEU A 495 4.20 14.26 32.47
N PHE A 496 3.18 14.93 33.01
CA PHE A 496 3.32 16.23 33.65
C PHE A 496 3.53 16.19 35.16
N PHE A 497 2.98 15.18 35.83
CA PHE A 497 3.06 15.08 37.29
C PHE A 497 4.30 14.27 37.68
N SER A 498 5.35 14.95 38.15
CA SER A 498 6.62 14.34 38.57
C SER A 498 6.48 13.26 39.65
N GLN A 499 5.40 13.31 40.43
CA GLN A 499 5.00 12.30 41.40
C GLN A 499 4.73 10.91 40.79
N PHE A 500 4.58 10.80 39.47
CA PHE A 500 4.50 9.51 38.75
C PHE A 500 5.80 9.11 38.04
N SER A 501 6.87 9.90 38.16
CA SER A 501 8.16 9.66 37.52
C SER A 501 9.12 8.90 38.45
N ASP A 502 9.82 7.89 37.93
CA ASP A 502 10.86 7.12 38.63
C ASP A 502 12.21 7.11 37.88
N ALA A 503 12.30 7.85 36.77
CA ALA A 503 13.49 7.97 35.94
C ALA A 503 13.76 9.42 35.51
N GLU A 504 15.04 9.75 35.32
CA GLU A 504 15.56 10.99 34.74
C GLU A 504 16.11 10.72 33.35
N ILE A 505 15.77 11.57 32.38
CA ILE A 505 16.22 11.46 31.00
C ILE A 505 17.19 12.58 30.68
N PHE A 506 18.37 12.20 30.20
CA PHE A 506 19.46 13.08 29.84
C PHE A 506 19.64 13.15 28.32
N GLY A 507 19.88 14.37 27.83
CA GLY A 507 20.15 14.66 26.41
C GLY A 507 21.63 14.67 26.07
N LEU A 508 21.95 15.01 24.81
CA LEU A 508 23.31 15.02 24.26
C LEU A 508 24.33 15.87 25.03
N ASP A 509 23.87 16.95 25.67
CA ASP A 509 24.71 17.87 26.45
C ASP A 509 24.91 17.42 27.91
N GLY A 510 24.38 16.24 28.28
CA GLY A 510 24.44 15.70 29.64
C GLY A 510 23.51 16.41 30.62
N THR A 511 22.62 17.29 30.15
CA THR A 511 21.61 17.94 31.00
C THR A 511 20.39 17.04 31.18
N CYS A 512 19.78 17.11 32.36
CA CYS A 512 18.51 16.45 32.62
C CYS A 512 17.42 17.21 31.86
N VAL A 513 16.81 16.54 30.88
CA VAL A 513 15.82 17.11 29.97
C VAL A 513 14.41 16.95 30.53
N ALA A 514 14.09 15.79 31.09
CA ALA A 514 12.76 15.45 31.59
C ALA A 514 12.82 14.34 32.65
N THR A 515 11.78 14.25 33.48
CA THR A 515 11.52 13.05 34.29
C THR A 515 10.48 12.18 33.59
N ALA A 516 10.56 10.86 33.77
CA ALA A 516 9.68 9.91 33.11
C ALA A 516 9.38 8.70 34.01
N ASN A 517 8.36 7.95 33.61
CA ASN A 517 7.94 6.69 34.20
C ASN A 517 8.54 5.55 33.38
N SER A 518 9.49 4.83 33.96
CA SER A 518 10.22 3.73 33.33
C SER A 518 9.30 2.58 32.90
N GLY A 519 8.15 2.40 33.56
CA GLY A 519 7.14 1.41 33.20
C GLY A 519 6.44 1.73 31.87
N ILE A 520 6.03 3.00 31.67
CA ILE A 520 5.43 3.47 30.41
C ILE A 520 6.46 3.36 29.28
N LEU A 521 7.71 3.78 29.52
CA LEU A 521 8.78 3.65 28.53
C LEU A 521 9.03 2.19 28.15
N ARG A 522 9.04 1.27 29.11
CA ARG A 522 9.20 -0.17 28.84
C ARG A 522 8.06 -0.74 28.02
N ALA A 523 6.81 -0.35 28.30
CA ALA A 523 5.65 -0.82 27.55
C ALA A 523 5.62 -0.28 26.12
N ARG A 524 6.01 0.98 25.92
CA ARG A 524 5.87 1.68 24.63
C ARG A 524 7.16 1.71 23.81
N TRP A 525 8.29 1.37 24.43
CA TRP A 525 9.60 1.27 23.81
C TRP A 525 10.43 0.08 24.36
N PRO A 526 9.95 -1.17 24.19
CA PRO A 526 10.55 -2.34 24.83
C PRO A 526 12.03 -2.54 24.48
N ALA A 527 12.38 -2.33 23.20
CA ALA A 527 13.75 -2.52 22.71
C ALA A 527 14.77 -1.64 23.44
N GLN A 528 14.44 -0.36 23.68
CA GLN A 528 15.34 0.57 24.36
C GLN A 528 15.33 0.36 25.88
N ALA A 529 14.19 0.01 26.45
CA ALA A 529 14.11 -0.33 27.86
C ALA A 529 14.99 -1.54 28.22
N GLN A 530 15.12 -2.52 27.30
CA GLN A 530 16.05 -3.63 27.49
C GLN A 530 17.52 -3.18 27.50
N VAL A 531 17.88 -2.21 26.65
CA VAL A 531 19.24 -1.63 26.63
C VAL A 531 19.55 -0.95 27.97
N TRP A 532 18.60 -0.16 28.49
CA TRP A 532 18.77 0.49 29.79
C TRP A 532 18.83 -0.50 30.95
N LEU A 533 18.03 -1.57 30.93
CA LEU A 533 18.08 -2.63 31.95
C LEU A 533 19.45 -3.32 32.02
N VAL A 534 20.04 -3.65 30.87
CA VAL A 534 21.37 -4.27 30.82
C VAL A 534 22.45 -3.30 31.31
N ALA A 535 22.33 -2.01 30.99
CA ALA A 535 23.25 -0.98 31.47
C ALA A 535 23.15 -0.78 33.00
N ASP A 536 21.93 -0.77 33.55
CA ASP A 536 21.67 -0.66 34.98
C ASP A 536 22.22 -1.90 35.74
N ALA A 537 22.05 -3.10 35.18
CA ALA A 537 22.59 -4.34 35.74
C ALA A 537 24.14 -4.35 35.73
N ALA A 538 24.75 -3.89 34.63
CA ALA A 538 26.20 -3.78 34.52
C ALA A 538 26.80 -2.70 35.46
N ALA A 539 26.08 -1.59 35.65
CA ALA A 539 26.46 -0.55 36.60
C ALA A 539 26.35 -1.03 38.05
N SER A 540 25.31 -1.82 38.36
CA SER A 540 25.09 -2.41 39.68
C SER A 540 26.12 -3.51 40.01
N ALA A 541 26.61 -4.24 39.01
CA ALA A 541 27.68 -5.23 39.17
C ALA A 541 29.08 -4.63 39.39
N ASN A 542 29.29 -3.35 39.02
CA ASN A 542 30.58 -2.64 39.11
C ASN A 542 30.67 -1.67 40.30
N ILE A 543 29.80 -1.81 41.31
CA ILE A 543 29.89 -1.09 42.58
C ILE A 543 31.06 -1.68 43.39
N GLY A 544 32.28 -1.41 42.91
CA GLY A 544 33.52 -1.96 43.45
C GLY A 544 34.70 -1.00 43.39
N ASN A 545 34.83 -0.11 42.38
CA ASN A 545 35.83 0.96 42.40
C ASN A 545 35.58 2.05 41.33
N ASN A 546 35.59 3.32 41.77
CA ASN A 546 35.62 4.57 40.99
C ASN A 546 34.46 4.91 40.03
N LYS A 547 33.61 5.85 40.48
CA LYS A 547 32.44 6.44 39.77
C LYS A 547 32.72 6.95 38.34
N ALA A 548 33.91 7.51 38.08
CA ALA A 548 34.29 8.02 36.76
C ALA A 548 34.57 6.90 35.72
N ALA A 549 35.03 5.73 36.18
CA ALA A 549 35.30 4.57 35.31
C ALA A 549 33.99 3.86 34.89
N SER A 550 32.96 3.89 35.74
CA SER A 550 31.65 3.28 35.43
C SER A 550 30.92 3.93 34.25
N ILE A 551 31.06 5.26 34.10
CA ILE A 551 30.43 6.03 33.01
C ILE A 551 31.14 5.77 31.67
N ALA A 552 32.47 5.67 31.69
CA ALA A 552 33.26 5.30 30.51
C ALA A 552 33.04 3.83 30.10
N ALA A 553 32.88 2.92 31.06
CA ALA A 553 32.60 1.50 30.82
C ALA A 553 31.18 1.26 30.26
N ALA A 554 30.17 2.00 30.73
CA ALA A 554 28.81 1.93 30.21
C ALA A 554 28.71 2.44 28.76
N ALA A 555 29.46 3.50 28.42
CA ALA A 555 29.56 4.01 27.05
C ALA A 555 30.29 3.03 26.10
N ALA A 556 31.34 2.35 26.58
CA ALA A 556 32.08 1.34 25.81
C ALA A 556 31.27 0.05 25.58
N ALA A 557 30.52 -0.41 26.59
CA ALA A 557 29.67 -1.60 26.48
C ALA A 557 28.49 -1.40 25.51
N ALA A 558 27.95 -0.17 25.43
CA ALA A 558 26.93 0.19 24.44
C ALA A 558 27.47 0.17 22.99
N ASP A 559 28.75 0.49 22.79
CA ASP A 559 29.41 0.46 21.48
C ASP A 559 29.75 -0.97 21.01
N GLU A 560 30.08 -1.88 21.93
CA GLU A 560 30.35 -3.28 21.61
C GLU A 560 29.06 -4.06 21.26
N ASN A 561 27.92 -3.70 21.89
CA ASN A 561 26.63 -4.30 21.57
C ASN A 561 26.07 -3.83 20.21
N LYS A 562 26.41 -2.61 19.75
CA LYS A 562 26.15 -2.13 18.37
C LYS A 562 26.79 -3.04 17.31
N LYS A 563 28.02 -3.51 17.55
CA LYS A 563 28.75 -4.42 16.63
C LYS A 563 28.14 -5.83 16.60
N ARG A 564 27.53 -6.26 17.69
CA ARG A 564 26.93 -7.60 17.84
C ARG A 564 25.55 -7.70 17.17
N VAL A 565 24.74 -6.63 17.23
CA VAL A 565 23.45 -6.53 16.53
C VAL A 565 23.65 -6.40 15.01
N HIS A 566 24.69 -5.68 14.56
CA HIS A 566 25.03 -5.57 13.13
C HIS A 566 25.55 -6.87 12.51
N ARG A 567 26.04 -7.83 13.30
CA ARG A 567 26.49 -9.15 12.82
C ARG A 567 25.35 -10.16 12.64
N ARG A 568 24.17 -9.89 13.22
CA ARG A 568 22.98 -10.75 13.18
C ARG A 568 22.06 -10.49 11.96
N THR A 569 22.32 -9.45 11.18
CA THR A 569 21.53 -9.07 9.99
C THR A 569 21.94 -9.80 8.70
N HIS A 570 22.89 -10.76 8.74
CA HIS A 570 23.42 -11.45 7.56
C HIS A 570 23.24 -12.98 7.52
N ARG A 571 22.30 -13.56 8.28
CA ARG A 571 21.99 -15.00 8.17
C ARG A 571 20.48 -15.24 8.06
N PRO A 572 20.00 -16.08 7.12
CA PRO A 572 18.59 -16.39 7.01
C PRO A 572 18.17 -17.30 8.17
N GLU A 573 17.19 -16.88 8.95
CA GLU A 573 16.60 -17.73 10.00
C GLU A 573 15.71 -18.79 9.35
N SER A 574 16.21 -20.02 9.36
CA SER A 574 15.39 -21.24 9.42
C SER A 574 15.69 -21.90 10.76
N SER A 575 14.75 -21.83 11.69
CA SER A 575 14.49 -22.85 12.72
C SER A 575 13.46 -22.29 13.70
N LEU A 576 12.29 -22.90 13.67
CA LEU A 576 11.37 -22.91 14.79
C LEU A 576 12.12 -23.50 16.00
N ILE A 577 12.24 -22.72 17.07
CA ILE A 577 12.57 -23.27 18.40
C ILE A 577 11.37 -22.98 19.29
N SER A 578 10.54 -24.01 19.45
CA SER A 578 9.72 -24.22 20.63
C SER A 578 10.67 -24.33 21.84
N GLY A 579 10.53 -23.41 22.79
CA GLY A 579 11.29 -23.41 24.02
C GLY A 579 10.49 -22.69 25.09
N ASP A 580 9.84 -23.49 25.92
CA ASP A 580 9.18 -23.15 27.17
C ASP A 580 10.13 -22.33 28.05
N TYR A 581 9.86 -21.03 28.23
CA TYR A 581 10.60 -20.20 29.18
C TYR A 581 9.77 -20.12 30.45
N GLY A 582 10.20 -20.92 31.43
CA GLY A 582 9.72 -20.86 32.80
C GLY A 582 9.77 -19.43 33.33
N VAL A 583 8.70 -19.06 34.03
CA VAL A 583 8.61 -17.86 34.86
C VAL A 583 9.62 -18.05 36.01
N GLU A 584 10.83 -17.54 35.85
CA GLU A 584 11.72 -17.32 36.99
C GLU A 584 11.24 -16.06 37.71
N ASN A 585 10.74 -16.27 38.93
CA ASN A 585 10.46 -15.22 39.90
C ASN A 585 11.78 -14.57 40.33
N ASP A 586 12.16 -13.49 39.67
CA ASP A 586 13.20 -12.58 40.15
C ASP A 586 12.61 -11.60 41.18
N ASP A 587 12.30 -12.13 42.37
CA ASP A 587 12.06 -11.33 43.60
C ASP A 587 13.41 -10.90 44.24
N ALA A 588 14.36 -10.44 43.42
CA ALA A 588 15.53 -9.75 43.93
C ALA A 588 15.15 -8.29 44.24
N VAL A 589 14.76 -8.06 45.49
CA VAL A 589 14.51 -6.72 46.06
C VAL A 589 15.73 -5.83 45.79
N ALA A 590 15.59 -4.90 44.85
CA ALA A 590 16.61 -3.90 44.57
C ALA A 590 16.88 -3.08 45.85
N PRO A 591 18.15 -2.75 46.15
CA PRO A 591 18.50 -2.03 47.38
C PRO A 591 17.75 -0.69 47.46
N ALA A 592 17.14 -0.44 48.62
CA ALA A 592 16.14 0.61 48.89
C ALA A 592 16.64 2.08 48.80
N ASP A 593 17.83 2.31 48.25
CA ASP A 593 18.49 3.63 48.18
C ASP A 593 19.11 3.96 46.82
N ALA A 594 18.69 3.26 45.76
CA ALA A 594 19.01 3.64 44.40
C ALA A 594 18.19 4.88 44.02
N GLY A 595 18.85 6.01 43.75
CA GLY A 595 18.21 7.22 43.22
C GLY A 595 17.45 6.98 41.90
N PRO A 596 16.79 8.02 41.33
CA PRO A 596 16.02 7.86 40.10
C PRO A 596 16.87 7.23 38.98
N LYS A 597 16.28 6.29 38.23
CA LYS A 597 16.97 5.61 37.12
C LYS A 597 17.40 6.66 36.10
N ARG A 598 18.62 6.56 35.57
CA ARG A 598 19.15 7.57 34.64
C ARG A 598 19.26 7.01 33.24
N TYR A 599 18.48 7.58 32.33
CA TYR A 599 18.45 7.17 30.94
C TYR A 599 19.03 8.24 30.04
N PHE A 600 19.82 7.81 29.06
CA PHE A 600 20.43 8.71 28.08
C PHE A 600 19.77 8.51 26.72
N ILE A 601 19.39 9.62 26.08
CA ILE A 601 18.89 9.64 24.71
C ILE A 601 19.78 10.59 23.91
N GLU A 602 20.44 10.05 22.89
CA GLU A 602 21.27 10.82 21.95
C GLU A 602 20.38 11.64 20.99
N ALA A 603 19.75 12.71 21.50
CA ALA A 603 18.95 13.67 20.76
C ALA A 603 18.92 15.04 21.48
N SER A 604 18.41 16.08 20.81
CA SER A 604 18.20 17.40 21.43
C SER A 604 17.05 17.38 22.44
N ARG A 605 16.99 18.41 23.29
CA ARG A 605 15.92 18.57 24.27
C ARG A 605 14.52 18.53 23.62
N GLU A 606 14.33 19.23 22.52
CA GLU A 606 13.06 19.33 21.80
C GLU A 606 12.65 17.97 21.23
N VAL A 607 13.60 17.22 20.65
CA VAL A 607 13.35 15.88 20.11
C VAL A 607 12.99 14.89 21.21
N ILE A 608 13.67 14.94 22.36
CA ILE A 608 13.35 14.11 23.53
C ILE A 608 11.95 14.44 24.04
N CYS A 609 11.62 15.71 24.19
CA CYS A 609 10.31 16.17 24.63
C CYS A 609 9.17 15.64 23.73
N MET A 610 9.28 15.79 22.41
CA MET A 610 8.28 15.27 21.47
C MET A 610 8.22 13.74 21.46
N LEU A 611 9.36 13.06 21.60
CA LEU A 611 9.41 11.61 21.67
C LEU A 611 8.66 11.10 22.90
N LEU A 612 8.88 11.71 24.07
CA LEU A 612 8.16 11.37 25.29
C LEU A 612 6.66 11.68 25.16
N PHE A 613 6.32 12.84 24.61
CA PHE A 613 4.94 13.17 24.30
C PHE A 613 4.27 12.08 23.45
N PHE A 614 4.93 11.61 22.39
CA PHE A 614 4.43 10.52 21.56
C PHE A 614 4.29 9.19 22.31
N LEU A 615 5.25 8.81 23.14
CA LEU A 615 5.18 7.55 23.90
C LEU A 615 4.00 7.54 24.88
N TYR A 616 3.72 8.69 25.51
CA TYR A 616 2.68 8.84 26.51
C TYR A 616 1.29 9.06 25.91
N THR A 617 1.17 9.81 24.82
CA THR A 617 -0.13 10.22 24.26
C THR A 617 -0.47 9.52 22.94
N GLY A 618 0.53 8.93 22.28
CA GLY A 618 0.41 8.46 20.91
C GLY A 618 0.21 9.58 19.90
N ARG A 619 0.43 10.86 20.24
CA ARG A 619 0.28 12.03 19.33
C ARG A 619 1.62 12.73 19.10
N ILE A 620 1.67 13.59 18.09
CA ILE A 620 2.81 14.48 17.83
C ILE A 620 2.24 15.89 17.75
N ASP A 621 2.74 16.78 18.61
CA ASP A 621 2.35 18.19 18.61
C ASP A 621 3.60 19.08 18.65
N PRO A 622 4.09 19.52 17.48
CA PRO A 622 5.32 20.28 17.37
C PRO A 622 5.19 21.76 17.81
N LEU A 623 3.97 22.26 18.03
CA LEU A 623 3.72 23.64 18.51
C LEU A 623 3.35 23.70 20.00
N SER A 624 3.07 22.55 20.63
CA SER A 624 2.88 22.47 22.09
C SER A 624 4.10 22.94 22.89
N ARG A 625 3.94 23.13 24.21
CA ARG A 625 5.04 23.41 25.17
C ARG A 625 6.18 22.36 25.17
N PHE A 626 6.01 21.21 24.50
CA PHE A 626 7.05 20.18 24.29
C PHE A 626 7.67 20.20 22.88
N GLY A 627 7.20 21.09 22.02
CA GLY A 627 7.81 21.47 20.75
C GLY A 627 8.65 22.73 20.90
N LEU A 628 8.48 23.70 19.99
CA LEU A 628 9.36 24.89 19.89
C LEU A 628 9.23 25.92 21.01
N HIS A 629 8.07 26.03 21.65
CA HIS A 629 7.81 27.03 22.70
C HIS A 629 8.13 26.52 24.11
N ALA A 630 9.09 25.59 24.24
CA ALA A 630 9.51 25.04 25.53
C ALA A 630 10.26 26.03 26.44
N VAL A 631 10.37 27.31 26.04
CA VAL A 631 10.96 28.42 26.81
C VAL A 631 10.00 29.62 26.77
N GLY A 632 9.63 30.12 27.95
CA GLY A 632 8.62 31.16 28.12
C GLY A 632 9.07 32.54 27.65
N SER A 633 8.50 33.00 26.54
CA SER A 633 8.22 34.42 26.25
C SER A 633 7.28 34.50 25.05
N GLU A 634 6.04 34.98 25.23
CA GLU A 634 5.17 35.32 24.11
C GLU A 634 5.73 36.55 23.35
N PRO A 635 5.88 36.50 22.01
CA PRO A 635 6.25 37.66 21.22
C PRO A 635 5.07 38.62 21.02
N ALA A 636 5.35 39.92 20.90
CA ALA A 636 4.36 40.95 20.57
C ALA A 636 3.70 40.71 19.18
N PRO A 637 2.49 41.25 18.91
CA PRO A 637 1.67 40.93 17.72
C PRO A 637 2.36 41.19 16.37
N ALA A 638 3.23 42.19 16.28
CA ALA A 638 4.00 42.49 15.06
C ALA A 638 5.20 41.52 14.86
N ALA A 639 5.70 40.90 15.93
CA ALA A 639 6.74 39.88 15.88
C ALA A 639 6.19 38.48 15.57
N ALA A 640 4.89 38.24 15.78
CA ALA A 640 4.23 36.96 15.51
C ALA A 640 4.20 36.59 14.01
N ALA A 641 4.06 37.57 13.11
CA ALA A 641 4.07 37.33 11.66
C ALA A 641 5.47 36.99 11.11
N ALA A 642 6.54 37.59 11.67
CA ALA A 642 7.92 37.24 11.38
C ALA A 642 8.38 35.95 12.10
N ALA A 643 7.76 35.64 13.25
CA ALA A 643 7.93 34.38 13.96
C ALA A 643 7.32 33.21 13.17
N GLY A 644 6.14 33.36 12.55
CA GLY A 644 5.47 32.27 11.85
C GLY A 644 6.30 31.54 10.78
N ALA A 645 7.13 32.27 10.01
CA ALA A 645 8.04 31.67 9.02
C ALA A 645 9.28 31.00 9.66
N ASN A 646 9.82 31.60 10.75
CA ASN A 646 10.92 31.00 11.51
C ASN A 646 10.46 29.75 12.29
N ASP A 647 9.24 29.79 12.82
CA ASP A 647 8.61 28.69 13.55
C ASP A 647 8.34 27.51 12.60
N GLU A 648 7.92 27.75 11.36
CA GLU A 648 7.73 26.68 10.39
C GLU A 648 9.03 25.94 10.03
N MET A 649 10.11 26.69 9.79
CA MET A 649 11.42 26.11 9.51
C MET A 649 12.00 25.38 10.71
N ALA A 650 11.81 25.93 11.90
CA ALA A 650 12.24 25.28 13.13
C ALA A 650 11.42 24.01 13.40
N VAL A 651 10.09 24.04 13.18
CA VAL A 651 9.23 22.86 13.29
C VAL A 651 9.70 21.77 12.32
N ALA A 652 10.01 22.15 11.07
CA ALA A 652 10.53 21.22 10.08
C ALA A 652 11.88 20.61 10.49
N GLY A 653 12.79 21.39 11.07
CA GLY A 653 14.06 20.90 11.59
C GLY A 653 13.89 19.91 12.74
N VAL A 654 13.08 20.29 13.73
CA VAL A 654 12.79 19.50 14.93
C VAL A 654 12.08 18.18 14.58
N LEU A 655 11.09 18.22 13.68
CA LEU A 655 10.48 17.01 13.12
C LEU A 655 11.49 16.18 12.30
N GLY A 656 12.39 16.81 11.56
CA GLY A 656 13.46 16.15 10.82
C GLY A 656 14.38 15.34 11.73
N ASP A 657 14.82 15.93 12.84
CA ASP A 657 15.65 15.23 13.83
C ASP A 657 14.88 14.14 14.58
N LEU A 658 13.59 14.34 14.84
CA LEU A 658 12.72 13.31 15.38
C LEU A 658 12.58 12.12 14.42
N LEU A 659 12.54 12.35 13.10
CA LEU A 659 12.54 11.27 12.10
C LEU A 659 13.84 10.46 12.16
N VAL A 660 14.98 11.14 12.25
CA VAL A 660 16.30 10.49 12.37
C VAL A 660 16.38 9.67 13.66
N ALA A 661 15.92 10.22 14.78
CA ALA A 661 15.83 9.50 16.05
C ALA A 661 14.88 8.28 15.94
N ALA A 662 13.70 8.45 15.36
CA ALA A 662 12.73 7.36 15.19
C ALA A 662 13.30 6.20 14.37
N ARG A 663 14.07 6.50 13.30
CA ARG A 663 14.77 5.48 12.51
C ARG A 663 15.89 4.80 13.30
N LYS A 664 16.74 5.59 13.96
CA LYS A 664 17.84 5.09 14.80
C LYS A 664 17.35 4.11 15.87
N TYR A 665 16.21 4.41 16.48
CA TYR A 665 15.62 3.62 17.56
C TYR A 665 14.53 2.63 17.10
N SER A 666 14.36 2.41 15.79
CA SER A 666 13.36 1.48 15.21
C SER A 666 11.91 1.74 15.63
N LEU A 667 11.54 2.99 15.90
CA LEU A 667 10.18 3.42 16.22
C LEU A 667 9.37 3.66 14.93
N ASN A 668 8.98 2.57 14.25
CA ASN A 668 8.36 2.63 12.92
C ASN A 668 7.06 3.47 12.87
N LYS A 669 6.20 3.36 13.89
CA LYS A 669 4.94 4.14 13.96
C LYS A 669 5.21 5.65 14.10
N LEU A 670 6.21 6.03 14.89
CA LEU A 670 6.64 7.41 15.03
C LEU A 670 7.21 7.92 13.70
N ALA A 671 8.14 7.17 13.09
CA ALA A 671 8.76 7.53 11.82
C ALA A 671 7.72 7.78 10.72
N LEU A 672 6.70 6.92 10.62
CA LEU A 672 5.61 7.08 9.65
C LEU A 672 4.83 8.39 9.86
N ARG A 673 4.46 8.70 11.10
CA ARG A 673 3.72 9.92 11.43
C ARG A 673 4.55 11.18 11.18
N VAL A 674 5.81 11.18 11.58
CA VAL A 674 6.74 12.31 11.35
C VAL A 674 6.95 12.56 9.87
N VAL A 675 7.15 11.50 9.07
CA VAL A 675 7.23 11.61 7.60
C VAL A 675 5.98 12.25 7.02
N ASN A 676 4.79 11.86 7.47
CA ASN A 676 3.54 12.46 6.99
C ASN A 676 3.46 13.96 7.33
N LEU A 677 3.83 14.36 8.55
CA LEU A 677 3.88 15.78 8.94
C LEU A 677 4.90 16.57 8.11
N LEU A 678 6.11 16.05 7.97
CA LEU A 678 7.17 16.68 7.18
C LEU A 678 6.78 16.87 5.72
N ARG A 679 6.02 15.93 5.12
CA ARG A 679 5.58 16.03 3.72
C ARG A 679 4.67 17.23 3.45
N TYR A 680 3.76 17.56 4.36
CA TYR A 680 2.91 18.76 4.27
C TYR A 680 3.67 20.04 4.55
N LYS A 681 4.82 19.93 5.22
CA LYS A 681 5.72 21.04 5.52
C LYS A 681 6.72 21.33 4.39
N VAL A 682 6.82 20.49 3.34
CA VAL A 682 7.76 20.72 2.23
C VAL A 682 7.30 21.91 1.39
N THR A 683 8.04 23.01 1.51
CA THR A 683 7.94 24.23 0.71
C THR A 683 9.33 24.55 0.15
N GLU A 684 9.44 25.55 -0.72
CA GLU A 684 10.71 26.05 -1.21
C GLU A 684 11.67 26.50 -0.09
N THR A 685 11.14 26.97 1.05
CA THR A 685 11.96 27.44 2.18
C THR A 685 12.41 26.30 3.08
N THR A 686 11.52 25.36 3.42
CA THR A 686 11.81 24.25 4.35
C THR A 686 12.48 23.05 3.67
N ALA A 687 12.33 22.90 2.34
CA ALA A 687 12.80 21.74 1.60
C ALA A 687 14.28 21.39 1.84
N PRO A 688 15.23 22.33 1.94
CA PRO A 688 16.63 21.98 2.22
C PRO A 688 16.80 21.27 3.56
N ILE A 689 16.23 21.79 4.64
CA ILE A 689 16.34 21.21 6.00
C ILE A 689 15.68 19.83 6.04
N ILE A 690 14.49 19.71 5.44
CA ILE A 690 13.76 18.44 5.37
C ILE A 690 14.54 17.42 4.52
N TYR A 691 15.18 17.87 3.43
CA TYR A 691 16.02 17.02 2.57
C TYR A 691 17.21 16.45 3.34
N GLU A 692 17.91 17.27 4.14
CA GLU A 692 19.01 16.80 4.99
C GLU A 692 18.54 15.77 6.02
N ALA A 693 17.41 16.02 6.69
CA ALA A 693 16.82 15.03 7.59
C ALA A 693 16.46 13.73 6.86
N ALA A 694 15.89 13.84 5.65
CA ALA A 694 15.53 12.70 4.82
C ALA A 694 16.75 11.91 4.33
N LEU A 695 17.89 12.57 4.08
CA LEU A 695 19.17 11.89 3.79
C LEU A 695 19.67 11.12 5.00
N ARG A 696 19.73 11.75 6.17
CA ARG A 696 20.16 11.11 7.42
C ARG A 696 19.26 9.94 7.84
N ALA A 697 17.97 10.01 7.51
CA ALA A 697 16.98 8.98 7.79
C ALA A 697 16.80 7.93 6.66
N ASP A 698 17.59 8.04 5.58
CA ASP A 698 17.50 7.21 4.36
C ASP A 698 16.07 7.09 3.79
N HIS A 699 15.34 8.21 3.77
CA HIS A 699 13.97 8.27 3.30
C HIS A 699 13.86 8.88 1.89
N HIS A 700 14.06 8.04 0.86
CA HIS A 700 14.08 8.46 -0.56
C HIS A 700 12.84 9.24 -1.03
N GLY A 701 11.61 8.83 -0.67
CA GLY A 701 10.41 9.53 -1.15
C GLY A 701 10.29 10.97 -0.64
N LEU A 702 10.90 11.27 0.52
CA LEU A 702 10.93 12.61 1.10
C LEU A 702 12.07 13.42 0.50
N GLN A 703 13.24 12.79 0.26
CA GLN A 703 14.34 13.37 -0.53
C GLN A 703 13.83 13.83 -1.91
N ALA A 704 13.12 12.95 -2.63
CA ALA A 704 12.55 13.21 -3.94
C ALA A 704 11.57 14.39 -3.91
N ARG A 705 10.65 14.41 -2.95
CA ARG A 705 9.68 15.51 -2.77
C ARG A 705 10.36 16.86 -2.55
N CYS A 706 11.40 16.90 -1.72
CA CYS A 706 12.15 18.13 -1.49
C CYS A 706 12.87 18.62 -2.75
N VAL A 707 13.48 17.70 -3.52
CA VAL A 707 14.14 18.08 -4.79
C VAL A 707 13.12 18.57 -5.82
N ILE A 708 11.95 17.93 -5.93
CA ILE A 708 10.87 18.37 -6.82
C ILE A 708 10.39 19.78 -6.41
N ALA A 709 10.15 20.01 -5.12
CA ALA A 709 9.73 21.32 -4.61
C ALA A 709 10.77 22.42 -4.86
N LEU A 710 12.06 22.08 -4.88
CA LEU A 710 13.13 23.04 -5.16
C LEU A 710 13.30 23.35 -6.66
N LYS A 711 12.81 22.49 -7.57
CA LYS A 711 13.12 22.56 -9.01
C LYS A 711 12.91 23.95 -9.61
N ASP A 712 11.73 24.53 -9.39
CA ASP A 712 11.33 25.79 -10.01
C ASP A 712 11.76 27.02 -9.19
N HIS A 713 12.23 26.80 -7.96
CA HIS A 713 12.64 27.84 -7.03
C HIS A 713 14.17 27.94 -6.90
N ILE A 714 14.95 26.98 -7.42
CA ILE A 714 16.40 26.95 -7.19
C ILE A 714 17.12 28.20 -7.70
N GLY A 715 16.62 28.82 -8.78
CA GLY A 715 17.18 30.03 -9.36
C GLY A 715 16.90 31.31 -8.56
N THR A 716 15.99 31.29 -7.59
CA THR A 716 15.64 32.46 -6.76
C THR A 716 16.39 32.49 -5.43
N PHE A 717 17.11 31.43 -5.08
CA PHE A 717 17.94 31.41 -3.88
C PHE A 717 19.05 32.44 -3.98
N ARG A 718 19.00 33.43 -3.09
CA ARG A 718 20.06 34.44 -2.98
C ARG A 718 21.35 33.78 -2.49
N VAL A 719 22.48 34.23 -3.04
CA VAL A 719 23.82 33.94 -2.52
C VAL A 719 24.05 34.79 -1.27
N ASP A 720 23.21 34.60 -0.24
CA ASP A 720 23.38 35.23 1.06
C ASP A 720 23.45 34.16 2.16
N ARG A 721 24.05 34.52 3.29
CA ARG A 721 24.19 33.62 4.45
C ARG A 721 22.85 33.30 5.14
N LYS A 722 21.74 33.91 4.71
CA LYS A 722 20.40 33.70 5.27
C LYS A 722 19.58 32.69 4.46
N SER A 723 20.07 32.29 3.29
CA SER A 723 19.48 31.23 2.47
C SER A 723 19.45 29.89 3.22
N THR A 724 18.33 29.18 3.13
CA THR A 724 18.13 27.90 3.83
C THR A 724 19.05 26.80 3.32
N LEU A 725 19.64 26.95 2.13
CA LEU A 725 20.72 26.11 1.63
C LEU A 725 22.00 26.20 2.47
N TYR A 726 22.29 27.34 3.10
CA TYR A 726 23.47 27.48 3.97
C TYR A 726 23.24 26.93 5.37
N MET A 727 22.00 26.58 5.73
CA MET A 727 21.68 25.96 7.02
C MET A 727 21.91 24.45 7.03
N ILE A 728 22.05 23.84 5.85
CA ILE A 728 22.31 22.40 5.73
C ILE A 728 23.79 22.09 5.54
N SER A 729 24.22 20.88 5.92
CA SER A 729 25.62 20.49 5.85
C SER A 729 26.19 20.53 4.42
N ASN A 730 27.53 20.68 4.32
CA ASN A 730 28.25 20.62 3.04
C ASN A 730 27.99 19.31 2.28
N ALA A 731 27.85 18.19 2.99
CA ALA A 731 27.54 16.89 2.39
C ALA A 731 26.13 16.90 1.77
N SER A 732 25.13 17.37 2.50
CA SER A 732 23.74 17.49 2.00
C SER A 732 23.65 18.42 0.80
N ARG A 733 24.37 19.55 0.81
CA ARG A 733 24.49 20.45 -0.36
C ARG A 733 25.13 19.78 -1.55
N ALA A 734 26.24 19.04 -1.36
CA ALA A 734 26.89 18.31 -2.43
C ALA A 734 25.94 17.30 -3.09
N CYS A 735 25.08 16.64 -2.31
CA CYS A 735 24.03 15.78 -2.86
C CYS A 735 22.99 16.55 -3.68
N LEU A 736 22.61 17.77 -3.28
CA LEU A 736 21.69 18.62 -4.06
C LEU A 736 22.31 19.15 -5.36
N ILE A 737 23.62 19.44 -5.37
CA ILE A 737 24.33 19.90 -6.58
C ILE A 737 24.19 18.90 -7.74
N ARG A 738 24.09 17.60 -7.44
CA ARG A 738 23.82 16.56 -8.45
C ARG A 738 22.54 16.84 -9.24
N TYR A 739 21.50 17.35 -8.58
CA TYR A 739 20.21 17.67 -9.21
C TYR A 739 20.16 19.12 -9.71
N PHE A 740 20.95 20.01 -9.13
CA PHE A 740 21.00 21.42 -9.49
C PHE A 740 22.45 21.90 -9.68
N PRO A 741 23.09 21.65 -10.84
CA PRO A 741 24.47 22.04 -11.09
C PRO A 741 24.72 23.55 -10.95
N LYS A 742 23.68 24.38 -11.11
CA LYS A 742 23.72 25.83 -10.93
C LYS A 742 23.98 26.27 -9.48
N LEU A 743 23.94 25.35 -8.51
CA LEU A 743 24.27 25.61 -7.10
C LEU A 743 25.77 25.60 -6.81
N ASN A 744 26.57 25.07 -7.74
CA ASN A 744 28.03 25.06 -7.66
C ASN A 744 28.58 26.41 -8.11
#